data_AF-A0A7Y5GUD4-F1
#
_entry.id   AF-A0A7Y5GUD4-F1
#
_cell.length_a   1.000
_cell.length_b   1.000
_cell.length_c   1.000
_cell.angle_alpha   90.00
_cell.angle_beta   90.00
_cell.angle_gamma   90.00
#
_symmetry.space_group_name_H-M   'P 1'
#
loop_
_entity.id
_entity.type
_entity.pdbx_description
1 polymer ?
#
loop_
_entity_poly.entity_id
_entity_poly.type
_entity_poly.pdbx_seq_one_letter_code
_entity_poly.pdbx_strand_id
1 'polypeptide(L)'
;MNNIAVMLPALLPPENVSTPAERRRALLMRDDDAIARELVVFSEMLREAAFPFRSQIAARLGFPEAEIFASPFGLRASAMGLQAGVTTAHVEARTWLDWPEEFTPADGVLDLRHGQWEDGRLIVGKYQGFLQDDVLCTYNPSHSAKWAPHEVLHRVVGCAYRQELSRWELYLSARLNELLPVTFWYGIDQVLRLDEDGFDRAAMAAKPAVRIGDAKWLTEDSAALQRRAKATVRWLKEGLRRFDQELAAIQQEATTGVRVRVEHPHLDSSSDATAYVVGHWPRLSSAATAAVLSKDTSVFQSIGHFRAHVEHTLDRLLFSPLALSWEQWRRAASARILRDWLRRLTLFGDEALDVLAPLAQQAAAPLELVGAGVEVDLGEWQQRFQDAMGTRIARKVTANGVVHPIAAPLDCGALVESVRSVTPGLLRYWEIQGRCEPMVRTFAYSPWLFDRAPLIDRLNSFMNDRTSSAIEVVLLSFEASLLTLRTEDDQAEHLFTPASEIPVEPEKFAEGVIVRHRGFDVLRLPLDVVPIHERLMAGNTDWGPPGSAASYLAGFVSESVAVVPCPPFVLALWDRLAHGPISANDAVQILTAALQSVPSDTTLGLDGWGWILELCMSGAIGWIPLVELGEP
;
A
#
# COMPACT_ATOMS: atom_id res chain seq x y z
N MET A 1 -6.66 -38.87 2.86
CA MET A 1 -5.81 -38.44 1.73
C MET A 1 -6.20 -37.02 1.42
N ASN A 2 -5.27 -36.07 1.47
CA ASN A 2 -5.60 -34.67 1.16
C ASN A 2 -5.87 -34.55 -0.35
N ASN A 3 -7.01 -33.96 -0.72
CA ASN A 3 -7.29 -33.65 -2.12
C ASN A 3 -6.32 -32.56 -2.59
N ILE A 4 -5.32 -32.97 -3.38
CA ILE A 4 -4.41 -32.06 -4.07
C ILE A 4 -5.21 -31.40 -5.19
N ALA A 5 -5.31 -30.09 -5.16
CA ALA A 5 -6.01 -29.30 -6.16
C ALA A 5 -5.08 -28.88 -7.31
N VAL A 6 -3.83 -28.54 -7.00
CA VAL A 6 -2.83 -28.06 -7.97
C VAL A 6 -1.47 -28.65 -7.64
N MET A 7 -0.73 -29.09 -8.65
CA MET A 7 0.66 -29.53 -8.52
C MET A 7 1.56 -28.62 -9.35
N LEU A 8 2.44 -27.85 -8.71
CA LEU A 8 3.36 -26.97 -9.41
C LEU A 8 4.72 -27.65 -9.61
N PRO A 9 5.20 -27.77 -10.85
CA PRO A 9 6.50 -28.35 -11.16
C PRO A 9 7.63 -27.45 -10.64
N ALA A 10 8.81 -28.03 -10.47
CA ALA A 10 10.03 -27.36 -10.03
C ALA A 10 11.13 -27.48 -11.10
N LEU A 11 12.23 -26.76 -10.91
CA LEU A 11 13.43 -27.01 -11.70
C LEU A 11 13.95 -28.41 -11.42
N LEU A 12 14.53 -29.04 -12.43
CA LEU A 12 15.20 -30.33 -12.25
C LEU A 12 16.39 -30.13 -11.30
N PRO A 13 16.46 -30.90 -10.19
CA PRO A 13 17.62 -30.83 -9.33
C PRO A 13 18.84 -31.34 -10.11
N PRO A 14 20.03 -30.75 -9.92
CA PRO A 14 21.25 -31.31 -10.48
C PRO A 14 21.45 -32.76 -10.01
N GLU A 15 21.99 -33.61 -10.88
CA GLU A 15 22.23 -35.03 -10.56
C GLU A 15 23.37 -35.18 -9.53
N ASN A 16 23.32 -36.25 -8.72
CA ASN A 16 24.39 -36.66 -7.79
C ASN A 16 24.76 -35.62 -6.70
N VAL A 17 23.88 -34.67 -6.39
CA VAL A 17 24.04 -33.72 -5.28
C VAL A 17 22.94 -33.91 -4.23
N SER A 18 23.33 -33.89 -2.96
CA SER A 18 22.43 -34.29 -1.87
C SER A 18 21.95 -33.11 -1.04
N THR A 19 22.77 -32.07 -0.89
CA THR A 19 22.48 -30.93 -0.02
C THR A 19 21.95 -29.71 -0.78
N PRO A 20 21.18 -28.82 -0.11
CA PRO A 20 20.79 -27.52 -0.68
C PRO A 20 21.95 -26.70 -1.24
N ALA A 21 23.07 -26.62 -0.50
CA ALA A 21 24.23 -25.85 -0.91
C ALA A 21 24.92 -26.44 -2.16
N GLU A 22 25.04 -27.77 -2.24
CA GLU A 22 25.58 -28.46 -3.43
C GLU A 22 24.69 -28.22 -4.66
N ARG A 23 23.36 -28.27 -4.51
CA ARG A 23 22.42 -27.98 -5.61
C ARG A 23 22.55 -26.55 -6.12
N ARG A 24 22.63 -25.55 -5.23
CA ARG A 24 22.87 -24.15 -5.63
C ARG A 24 24.20 -23.98 -6.35
N ARG A 25 25.29 -24.54 -5.81
CA ARG A 25 26.61 -24.48 -6.43
C ARG A 25 26.64 -25.15 -7.80
N ALA A 26 26.02 -26.33 -7.93
CA ALA A 26 25.90 -27.00 -9.22
C ALA A 26 25.15 -26.12 -10.23
N LEU A 27 24.01 -25.51 -9.85
CA LEU A 27 23.27 -24.60 -10.72
C LEU A 27 24.10 -23.37 -11.14
N LEU A 28 24.91 -22.80 -10.23
CA LEU A 28 25.80 -21.68 -10.55
C LEU A 28 26.87 -22.02 -11.60
N MET A 29 27.36 -23.26 -11.58
CA MET A 29 28.41 -23.75 -12.50
C MET A 29 27.87 -24.23 -13.85
N ARG A 30 26.54 -24.37 -14.00
CA ARG A 30 25.92 -24.82 -15.25
C ARG A 30 25.96 -23.75 -16.32
N ASP A 31 25.97 -24.18 -17.56
CA ASP A 31 25.89 -23.31 -18.74
C ASP A 31 24.57 -22.52 -18.77
N ASP A 32 24.66 -21.23 -19.11
CA ASP A 32 23.51 -20.30 -19.12
C ASP A 32 22.45 -20.72 -20.14
N ASP A 33 22.90 -21.21 -21.31
CA ASP A 33 22.01 -21.69 -22.36
C ASP A 33 21.27 -22.97 -21.94
N ALA A 34 21.93 -23.86 -21.18
CA ALA A 34 21.28 -25.03 -20.60
C ALA A 34 20.21 -24.64 -19.55
N ILE A 35 20.52 -23.71 -18.65
CA ILE A 35 19.55 -23.24 -17.65
C ILE A 35 18.38 -22.53 -18.35
N ALA A 36 18.65 -21.71 -19.37
CA ALA A 36 17.61 -21.01 -20.11
C ALA A 36 16.61 -21.99 -20.77
N ARG A 37 17.09 -23.10 -21.35
CA ARG A 37 16.20 -24.14 -21.90
C ARG A 37 15.33 -24.78 -20.82
N GLU A 38 15.89 -25.06 -19.65
CA GLU A 38 15.12 -25.62 -18.53
C GLU A 38 14.09 -24.62 -17.99
N LEU A 39 14.44 -23.34 -17.91
CA LEU A 39 13.51 -22.28 -17.48
C LEU A 39 12.30 -22.18 -18.41
N VAL A 40 12.47 -22.38 -19.72
CA VAL A 40 11.35 -22.42 -20.68
C VAL A 40 10.43 -23.59 -20.37
N VAL A 41 10.96 -24.82 -20.31
CA VAL A 41 10.16 -26.03 -20.02
C VAL A 41 9.45 -25.90 -18.68
N PHE A 42 10.17 -25.48 -17.64
CA PHE A 42 9.63 -25.24 -16.31
C PHE A 42 8.48 -24.21 -16.31
N SER A 43 8.64 -23.11 -17.04
CA SER A 43 7.63 -22.04 -17.10
C SER A 43 6.39 -22.47 -17.88
N GLU A 44 6.55 -23.24 -18.96
CA GLU A 44 5.43 -23.80 -19.72
C GLU A 44 4.63 -24.78 -18.87
N MET A 45 5.30 -25.69 -18.15
CA MET A 45 4.62 -26.62 -17.24
C MET A 45 3.94 -25.89 -16.07
N LEU A 46 4.55 -24.82 -15.53
CA LEU A 46 3.91 -23.99 -14.51
C LEU A 46 2.66 -23.29 -15.05
N ARG A 47 2.74 -22.74 -16.27
CA ARG A 47 1.62 -22.07 -16.95
C ARG A 47 0.46 -23.05 -17.10
N GLU A 48 0.71 -24.25 -17.60
CA GLU A 48 -0.32 -25.28 -17.77
C GLU A 48 -0.95 -25.69 -16.44
N ALA A 49 -0.13 -25.93 -15.40
CA ALA A 49 -0.61 -26.41 -14.12
C ALA A 49 -1.39 -25.36 -13.32
N ALA A 50 -0.97 -24.09 -13.34
CA ALA A 50 -1.49 -23.07 -12.42
C ALA A 50 -2.53 -22.14 -13.03
N PHE A 51 -2.45 -21.85 -14.34
CA PHE A 51 -3.29 -20.84 -14.97
C PHE A 51 -4.80 -21.10 -14.85
N PRO A 52 -5.31 -22.35 -14.88
CA PRO A 52 -6.73 -22.65 -14.62
C PRO A 52 -7.18 -22.27 -13.20
N PHE A 53 -6.26 -22.14 -12.26
CA PHE A 53 -6.51 -21.88 -10.84
C PHE A 53 -6.04 -20.49 -10.40
N ARG A 54 -5.63 -19.60 -11.32
CA ARG A 54 -5.02 -18.31 -10.97
C ARG A 54 -5.86 -17.44 -10.03
N SER A 55 -7.16 -17.30 -10.31
CA SER A 55 -8.08 -16.51 -9.50
C SER A 55 -8.26 -17.13 -8.11
N GLN A 56 -8.25 -18.46 -8.03
CA GLN A 56 -8.35 -19.19 -6.78
C GLN A 56 -7.10 -19.03 -5.91
N ILE A 57 -5.92 -18.99 -6.52
CA ILE A 57 -4.64 -18.74 -5.85
C ILE A 57 -4.58 -17.30 -5.33
N ALA A 58 -4.87 -16.33 -6.20
CA ALA A 58 -4.83 -14.91 -5.88
C ALA A 58 -5.83 -14.52 -4.78
N ALA A 59 -7.09 -14.97 -4.91
CA ALA A 59 -8.13 -14.71 -3.91
C ALA A 59 -7.72 -15.22 -2.52
N ARG A 60 -7.23 -16.45 -2.41
CA ARG A 60 -6.83 -17.06 -1.13
C ARG A 60 -5.66 -16.34 -0.45
N LEU A 61 -4.70 -15.85 -1.24
CA LEU A 61 -3.64 -15.03 -0.69
C LEU A 61 -4.13 -13.62 -0.35
N GLY A 62 -5.17 -13.11 -1.01
CA GLY A 62 -5.66 -11.75 -0.87
C GLY A 62 -4.75 -10.73 -1.57
N PHE A 63 -4.29 -11.07 -2.78
CA PHE A 63 -3.51 -10.19 -3.65
C PHE A 63 -4.11 -10.15 -5.07
N PRO A 64 -3.84 -9.10 -5.86
CA PRO A 64 -4.15 -9.08 -7.29
C PRO A 64 -3.47 -10.23 -8.05
N GLU A 65 -4.16 -10.84 -9.02
CA GLU A 65 -3.62 -11.92 -9.85
C GLU A 65 -2.28 -11.53 -10.49
N ALA A 66 -2.22 -10.30 -11.00
CA ALA A 66 -1.06 -9.79 -11.73
C ALA A 66 0.22 -9.77 -10.90
N GLU A 67 0.14 -9.60 -9.57
CA GLU A 67 1.34 -9.62 -8.72
C GLU A 67 1.89 -11.03 -8.52
N ILE A 68 0.98 -11.99 -8.31
CA ILE A 68 1.30 -13.39 -8.07
C ILE A 68 1.89 -14.03 -9.33
N PHE A 69 1.33 -13.68 -10.47
CA PHE A 69 1.69 -14.26 -11.76
C PHE A 69 2.69 -13.42 -12.55
N ALA A 70 3.26 -12.36 -11.97
CA ALA A 70 4.24 -11.53 -12.68
C ALA A 70 5.52 -12.32 -13.06
N SER A 71 5.91 -13.34 -12.29
CA SER A 71 7.04 -14.22 -12.61
C SER A 71 6.73 -15.68 -12.24
N PRO A 72 7.41 -16.68 -12.86
CA PRO A 72 7.26 -18.08 -12.50
C PRO A 72 7.66 -18.37 -11.04
N PHE A 73 8.68 -17.68 -10.53
CA PHE A 73 9.12 -17.87 -9.14
C PHE A 73 8.27 -17.10 -8.14
N GLY A 74 7.65 -15.98 -8.54
CA GLY A 74 6.60 -15.29 -7.80
C GLY A 74 5.43 -16.22 -7.51
N LEU A 75 4.94 -16.90 -8.54
CA LEU A 75 3.89 -17.90 -8.39
C LEU A 75 4.29 -19.04 -7.42
N ARG A 76 5.54 -19.52 -7.49
CA ARG A 76 6.02 -20.58 -6.59
C ARG A 76 6.18 -20.10 -5.15
N ALA A 77 6.70 -18.89 -4.93
CA ALA A 77 6.76 -18.27 -3.60
C ALA A 77 5.35 -18.13 -3.00
N SER A 78 4.40 -17.64 -3.79
CA SER A 78 2.98 -17.56 -3.44
C SER A 78 2.37 -18.92 -3.11
N ALA A 79 2.71 -19.97 -3.87
CA ALA A 79 2.27 -21.33 -3.58
C ALA A 79 2.85 -21.89 -2.27
N MET A 80 4.10 -21.60 -1.95
CA MET A 80 4.68 -21.92 -0.63
C MET A 80 3.95 -21.18 0.49
N GLY A 81 3.55 -19.92 0.26
CA GLY A 81 2.67 -19.17 1.14
C GLY A 81 1.35 -19.90 1.41
N LEU A 82 0.67 -20.34 0.34
CA LEU A 82 -0.58 -21.09 0.46
C LEU A 82 -0.40 -22.40 1.24
N GLN A 83 0.68 -23.15 1.01
CA GLN A 83 0.98 -24.35 1.80
C GLN A 83 1.18 -24.05 3.29
N ALA A 84 1.72 -22.87 3.60
CA ALA A 84 1.94 -22.38 4.95
C ALA A 84 0.70 -21.67 5.54
N GLY A 85 -0.42 -21.57 4.82
CA GLY A 85 -1.63 -20.87 5.26
C GLY A 85 -1.57 -19.35 5.20
N VAL A 86 -0.59 -18.78 4.53
CA VAL A 86 -0.41 -17.32 4.42
C VAL A 86 -1.61 -16.69 3.73
N THR A 87 -2.01 -15.53 4.24
CA THR A 87 -3.01 -14.63 3.66
C THR A 87 -2.61 -13.18 3.98
N THR A 88 -3.33 -12.20 3.45
CA THR A 88 -2.99 -10.79 3.57
C THR A 88 -3.91 -10.03 4.52
N ALA A 89 -3.32 -9.07 5.21
CA ALA A 89 -4.01 -7.99 5.86
C ALA A 89 -3.90 -6.73 5.00
N HIS A 90 -5.03 -6.21 4.55
CA HIS A 90 -5.10 -4.95 3.82
C HIS A 90 -4.91 -3.78 4.80
N VAL A 91 -3.84 -2.98 4.64
CA VAL A 91 -3.46 -1.94 5.62
C VAL A 91 -4.55 -0.94 5.92
N GLU A 92 -5.36 -0.61 4.92
CA GLU A 92 -6.45 0.37 5.03
C GLU A 92 -7.77 -0.22 5.57
N ALA A 93 -7.88 -1.55 5.63
CA ALA A 93 -9.03 -2.25 6.20
C ALA A 93 -8.69 -2.91 7.56
N ARG A 94 -7.43 -2.82 7.98
CA ARG A 94 -6.92 -3.29 9.27
C ARG A 94 -7.05 -2.17 10.29
N THR A 95 -7.61 -2.46 11.46
CA THR A 95 -7.58 -1.50 12.57
C THR A 95 -6.14 -1.36 13.07
N TRP A 96 -5.63 -0.14 13.14
CA TRP A 96 -4.33 0.14 13.74
C TRP A 96 -4.43 0.19 15.25
N LEU A 97 -3.46 -0.41 15.93
CA LEU A 97 -3.36 -0.41 17.38
C LEU A 97 -2.15 0.44 17.74
N ASP A 98 -2.39 1.49 18.53
CA ASP A 98 -1.32 2.34 19.05
C ASP A 98 -0.42 1.50 19.95
N TRP A 99 0.88 1.71 19.83
CA TRP A 99 1.83 1.11 20.74
C TRP A 99 1.84 1.92 22.04
N PRO A 100 1.87 1.26 23.20
CA PRO A 100 2.03 1.96 24.45
C PRO A 100 3.42 2.59 24.52
N GLU A 101 3.59 3.60 25.37
CA GLU A 101 4.82 4.40 25.44
C GLU A 101 6.06 3.52 25.69
N GLU A 102 5.94 2.46 26.50
CA GLU A 102 7.02 1.52 26.77
C GLU A 102 7.49 0.70 25.57
N PHE A 103 6.69 0.60 24.51
CA PHE A 103 7.08 -0.07 23.26
C PHE A 103 7.69 0.89 22.25
N THR A 104 7.59 2.19 22.51
CA THR A 104 8.09 3.23 21.63
C THR A 104 9.63 3.16 21.60
N PRO A 105 10.25 2.89 20.44
CA PRO A 105 11.71 2.81 20.35
C PRO A 105 12.35 4.18 20.60
N ALA A 106 13.64 4.17 20.93
CA ALA A 106 14.44 5.40 21.06
C ALA A 106 14.37 6.26 19.77
N ASP A 107 14.56 7.57 19.93
CA ASP A 107 14.47 8.57 18.86
C ASP A 107 15.14 8.12 17.54
N GLY A 108 14.43 8.27 16.42
CA GLY A 108 14.96 8.04 15.06
C GLY A 108 14.44 6.81 14.31
N VAL A 109 13.60 5.96 14.92
CA VAL A 109 12.97 4.80 14.24
C VAL A 109 11.46 4.96 14.04
N LEU A 110 10.86 5.95 14.71
CA LEU A 110 9.44 6.30 14.58
C LEU A 110 9.19 7.14 13.33
N ASP A 111 8.20 6.74 12.56
CA ASP A 111 7.57 7.62 11.59
C ASP A 111 6.42 8.35 12.29
N LEU A 112 6.58 9.66 12.48
CA LEU A 112 5.57 10.53 13.09
C LEU A 112 4.31 10.64 12.22
N ARG A 113 4.40 10.28 10.93
CA ARG A 113 3.28 10.25 10.01
C ARG A 113 2.61 8.89 9.92
N HIS A 114 3.07 7.89 10.67
CA HIS A 114 2.42 6.58 10.69
C HIS A 114 0.92 6.71 11.04
N GLY A 115 0.07 6.10 10.22
CA GLY A 115 -1.39 6.15 10.38
C GLY A 115 -2.05 7.40 9.78
N GLN A 116 -1.28 8.33 9.20
CA GLN A 116 -1.82 9.53 8.56
C GLN A 116 -2.16 9.26 7.09
N TRP A 117 -3.21 9.93 6.59
CA TRP A 117 -3.59 9.91 5.18
C TRP A 117 -2.97 11.13 4.47
N GLU A 118 -2.18 10.86 3.44
CA GLU A 118 -1.52 11.88 2.62
C GLU A 118 -1.81 11.56 1.15
N ASP A 119 -2.49 12.49 0.46
CA ASP A 119 -2.84 12.38 -0.97
C ASP A 119 -3.52 11.05 -1.34
N GLY A 120 -4.44 10.62 -0.49
CA GLY A 120 -5.18 9.37 -0.63
C GLY A 120 -4.36 8.10 -0.45
N ARG A 121 -3.22 8.19 0.24
CA ARG A 121 -2.40 7.07 0.65
C ARG A 121 -2.28 7.04 2.17
N LEU A 122 -2.46 5.86 2.76
CA LEU A 122 -2.15 5.66 4.16
C LEU A 122 -0.63 5.55 4.34
N ILE A 123 -0.05 6.48 5.09
CA ILE A 123 1.36 6.44 5.46
C ILE A 123 1.54 5.38 6.55
N VAL A 124 2.37 4.39 6.25
CA VAL A 124 2.70 3.31 7.18
C VAL A 124 4.19 3.35 7.44
N GLY A 125 4.57 3.83 8.62
CA GLY A 125 5.95 3.78 9.09
C GLY A 125 6.53 2.36 9.01
N LYS A 126 7.72 2.23 8.40
CA LYS A 126 8.37 0.93 8.12
C LYS A 126 8.42 0.05 9.36
N TYR A 127 8.95 0.55 10.47
CA TYR A 127 9.13 -0.24 11.70
C TYR A 127 7.91 -0.24 12.63
N GLN A 128 6.81 0.41 12.24
CA GLN A 128 5.53 0.34 12.96
C GLN A 128 4.52 -0.58 12.26
N GLY A 129 4.62 -0.73 10.93
CA GLY A 129 3.74 -1.60 10.13
C GLY A 129 4.38 -2.88 9.57
N PHE A 130 5.70 -3.03 9.66
CA PHE A 130 6.40 -4.26 9.26
C PHE A 130 7.00 -4.95 10.49
N LEU A 131 6.32 -6.00 10.95
CA LEU A 131 6.81 -6.89 12.00
C LEU A 131 7.31 -8.18 11.34
N GLN A 132 8.56 -8.59 11.59
CA GLN A 132 9.07 -9.87 11.05
C GLN A 132 8.42 -11.06 11.75
N ASP A 133 7.94 -10.85 12.98
CA ASP A 133 7.05 -11.74 13.70
C ASP A 133 5.56 -11.47 13.40
N ASP A 134 5.17 -10.89 12.27
CA ASP A 134 3.78 -10.98 11.82
C ASP A 134 3.51 -12.32 11.10
N VAL A 135 2.31 -12.86 11.26
CA VAL A 135 1.85 -14.09 10.57
C VAL A 135 1.12 -13.82 9.25
N LEU A 136 0.61 -12.61 9.05
CA LEU A 136 -0.10 -12.19 7.85
C LEU A 136 0.82 -11.33 6.98
N CYS A 137 0.64 -11.40 5.67
CA CYS A 137 1.31 -10.46 4.75
C CYS A 137 0.66 -9.09 4.82
N THR A 138 1.46 -8.03 4.84
CA THR A 138 0.92 -6.67 4.77
C THR A 138 0.69 -6.28 3.32
N TYR A 139 -0.56 -6.05 2.93
CA TYR A 139 -0.89 -5.49 1.62
C TYR A 139 -1.10 -3.99 1.72
N ASN A 140 -0.16 -3.23 1.16
CA ASN A 140 -0.28 -1.78 1.01
C ASN A 140 -0.45 -1.43 -0.47
N PRO A 141 -1.62 -0.90 -0.92
CA PRO A 141 -1.87 -0.50 -2.31
C PRO A 141 -0.83 0.44 -2.92
N SER A 142 -0.11 1.21 -2.08
CA SER A 142 0.91 2.17 -2.51
C SER A 142 2.28 1.54 -2.79
N HIS A 143 2.52 0.27 -2.43
CA HIS A 143 3.78 -0.40 -2.77
C HIS A 143 3.79 -0.86 -4.23
N SER A 144 4.98 -1.20 -4.76
CA SER A 144 5.09 -1.80 -6.11
C SER A 144 4.49 -3.22 -6.15
N ALA A 145 3.98 -3.64 -7.30
CA ALA A 145 3.46 -4.99 -7.57
C ALA A 145 4.48 -6.15 -7.44
N LYS A 146 5.74 -5.88 -7.07
CA LYS A 146 6.71 -6.89 -6.65
C LYS A 146 6.55 -7.30 -5.18
N TRP A 147 5.79 -6.50 -4.42
CA TRP A 147 5.64 -6.61 -2.96
C TRP A 147 5.02 -7.94 -2.51
N ALA A 148 4.02 -8.44 -3.22
CA ALA A 148 3.26 -9.59 -2.75
C ALA A 148 4.10 -10.88 -2.55
N PRO A 149 4.83 -11.42 -3.55
CA PRO A 149 5.61 -12.64 -3.33
C PRO A 149 6.74 -12.47 -2.30
N HIS A 150 7.29 -11.27 -2.17
CA HIS A 150 8.30 -10.94 -1.17
C HIS A 150 7.75 -10.98 0.25
N GLU A 151 6.62 -10.31 0.50
CA GLU A 151 5.92 -10.40 1.78
C GLU A 151 5.52 -11.85 2.11
N VAL A 152 5.09 -12.62 1.11
CA VAL A 152 4.78 -14.04 1.31
C VAL A 152 6.01 -14.80 1.81
N LEU A 153 7.18 -14.55 1.22
CA LEU A 153 8.41 -15.22 1.65
C LEU A 153 8.80 -14.87 3.08
N HIS A 154 8.59 -13.63 3.55
CA HIS A 154 8.79 -13.32 4.97
C HIS A 154 7.97 -14.24 5.88
N ARG A 155 6.70 -14.51 5.52
CA ARG A 155 5.79 -15.36 6.31
C ARG A 155 6.05 -16.85 6.17
N VAL A 156 6.66 -17.28 5.06
CA VAL A 156 7.10 -18.67 4.84
C VAL A 156 8.42 -18.95 5.56
N VAL A 157 9.34 -17.99 5.53
CA VAL A 157 10.61 -18.08 6.25
C VAL A 157 10.35 -18.06 7.76
N GLY A 158 9.48 -17.18 8.25
CA GLY A 158 9.17 -17.05 9.67
C GLY A 158 10.27 -16.32 10.43
N CYS A 159 10.32 -16.47 11.75
CA CYS A 159 11.30 -15.78 12.60
C CYS A 159 11.82 -16.69 13.71
N ALA A 160 12.99 -16.35 14.27
CA ALA A 160 13.46 -16.96 15.51
C ALA A 160 13.09 -16.09 16.72
N TYR A 161 12.58 -16.75 17.76
CA TYR A 161 12.21 -16.15 19.03
C TYR A 161 12.35 -17.15 20.19
N ARG A 162 12.83 -16.65 21.33
CA ARG A 162 12.70 -17.26 22.67
C ARG A 162 12.76 -16.13 23.71
N GLN A 163 12.20 -16.33 24.90
CA GLN A 163 12.08 -15.26 25.90
C GLN A 163 13.44 -14.65 26.28
N GLU A 164 14.50 -15.45 26.35
CA GLU A 164 15.84 -15.00 26.74
C GLU A 164 16.76 -14.75 25.52
N LEU A 165 16.17 -14.49 24.36
CA LEU A 165 16.88 -14.16 23.14
C LEU A 165 17.58 -12.80 23.32
N SER A 166 18.88 -12.74 23.04
CA SER A 166 19.67 -11.51 23.14
C SER A 166 19.42 -10.56 21.96
N ARG A 167 19.73 -9.26 22.10
CA ARG A 167 19.70 -8.31 20.97
C ARG A 167 20.51 -8.78 19.77
N TRP A 168 21.62 -9.47 20.02
CA TRP A 168 22.46 -10.03 18.95
C TRP A 168 21.78 -11.18 18.22
N GLU A 169 21.12 -12.09 18.94
CA GLU A 169 20.32 -13.14 18.31
C GLU A 169 19.11 -12.56 17.57
N LEU A 170 18.52 -11.45 18.05
CA LEU A 170 17.42 -10.78 17.34
C LEU A 170 17.92 -10.18 16.02
N TYR A 171 19.10 -9.56 16.06
CA TYR A 171 19.79 -9.09 14.87
C TYR A 171 20.02 -10.22 13.86
N LEU A 172 20.54 -11.38 14.28
CA LEU A 172 20.76 -12.53 13.39
C LEU A 172 19.44 -13.11 12.86
N SER A 173 18.39 -13.15 13.69
CA SER A 173 17.03 -13.52 13.29
C SER A 173 16.53 -12.59 12.19
N ALA A 174 16.69 -11.27 12.35
CA ALA A 174 16.28 -10.30 11.36
C ALA A 174 17.07 -10.41 10.04
N ARG A 175 18.38 -10.63 10.10
CA ARG A 175 19.22 -10.91 8.92
C ARG A 175 18.73 -12.13 8.15
N LEU A 176 18.41 -13.22 8.86
CA LEU A 176 17.94 -14.47 8.26
C LEU A 176 16.53 -14.35 7.68
N ASN A 177 15.63 -13.60 8.33
CA ASN A 177 14.28 -13.35 7.82
C ASN A 177 14.30 -12.57 6.50
N GLU A 178 15.16 -11.57 6.38
CA GLU A 178 15.33 -10.76 5.16
C GLU A 178 16.06 -11.50 4.03
N LEU A 179 16.97 -12.42 4.37
CA LEU A 179 17.89 -13.03 3.42
C LEU A 179 17.21 -13.56 2.14
N LEU A 180 16.23 -14.47 2.29
CA LEU A 180 15.55 -15.05 1.14
C LEU A 180 14.61 -14.05 0.44
N PRO A 181 13.70 -13.33 1.13
CA PRO A 181 12.82 -12.34 0.50
C PRO A 181 13.57 -11.29 -0.32
N VAL A 182 14.69 -10.77 0.18
CA VAL A 182 15.50 -9.75 -0.50
C VAL A 182 16.24 -10.32 -1.71
N THR A 183 16.93 -11.45 -1.55
CA THR A 183 17.66 -12.08 -2.67
C THR A 183 16.71 -12.58 -3.76
N PHE A 184 15.52 -13.00 -3.36
CA PHE A 184 14.41 -13.25 -4.26
C PHE A 184 13.99 -11.98 -5.00
N TRP A 185 13.76 -10.87 -4.30
CA TRP A 185 13.35 -9.59 -4.91
C TRP A 185 14.31 -9.14 -6.01
N TYR A 186 15.59 -9.00 -5.69
CA TYR A 186 16.57 -8.42 -6.62
C TYR A 186 17.13 -9.43 -7.63
N GLY A 187 16.95 -10.73 -7.40
CA GLY A 187 17.47 -11.79 -8.27
C GLY A 187 16.38 -12.70 -8.82
N ILE A 188 15.96 -13.69 -8.03
CA ILE A 188 15.17 -14.84 -8.52
C ILE A 188 13.83 -14.40 -9.16
N ASP A 189 13.14 -13.41 -8.58
CA ASP A 189 11.86 -12.90 -9.10
C ASP A 189 12.00 -12.15 -10.43
N GLN A 190 13.21 -11.76 -10.83
CA GLN A 190 13.43 -11.09 -12.12
C GLN A 190 13.40 -12.05 -13.30
N VAL A 191 13.59 -13.34 -13.03
CA VAL A 191 13.65 -14.36 -14.08
C VAL A 191 12.30 -14.40 -14.79
N LEU A 192 12.31 -14.07 -16.08
CA LEU A 192 11.14 -14.02 -16.95
C LEU A 192 10.04 -13.00 -16.54
N ARG A 193 10.33 -12.06 -15.62
CA ARG A 193 9.35 -11.07 -15.13
C ARG A 193 9.25 -9.81 -15.98
N LEU A 194 10.37 -9.12 -16.18
CA LEU A 194 10.45 -7.80 -16.81
C LEU A 194 11.29 -7.85 -18.09
N ASP A 195 11.34 -6.72 -18.81
CA ASP A 195 12.32 -6.48 -19.87
C ASP A 195 13.74 -6.42 -19.28
N GLU A 196 14.75 -6.59 -20.15
CA GLU A 196 16.09 -7.10 -19.82
C GLU A 196 16.86 -6.28 -18.75
N ASP A 197 16.49 -5.02 -18.51
CA ASP A 197 17.25 -4.01 -17.77
C ASP A 197 17.16 -4.10 -16.23
N GLY A 198 16.44 -5.08 -15.68
CA GLY A 198 16.38 -5.32 -14.24
C GLY A 198 15.36 -4.43 -13.52
N PHE A 199 15.55 -4.23 -12.21
CA PHE A 199 14.60 -3.50 -11.37
C PHE A 199 14.93 -2.01 -11.28
N ASP A 200 14.07 -1.17 -11.85
CA ASP A 200 14.04 0.27 -11.56
C ASP A 200 12.97 0.58 -10.50
N ARG A 201 13.43 0.91 -9.29
CA ARG A 201 12.55 1.25 -8.16
C ARG A 201 11.74 2.52 -8.42
N ALA A 202 12.32 3.52 -9.07
CA ALA A 202 11.65 4.80 -9.31
C ALA A 202 10.56 4.66 -10.37
N ALA A 203 10.86 3.98 -11.48
CA ALA A 203 9.88 3.72 -12.52
C ALA A 203 8.70 2.87 -12.03
N MET A 204 8.97 1.87 -11.18
CA MET A 204 7.92 1.02 -10.58
C MET A 204 7.09 1.74 -9.52
N ALA A 205 7.68 2.67 -8.77
CA ALA A 205 6.93 3.52 -7.83
C ALA A 205 5.98 4.47 -8.57
N ALA A 206 6.34 4.94 -9.76
CA ALA A 206 5.49 5.79 -10.59
C ALA A 206 4.32 5.03 -11.25
N LYS A 207 4.43 3.72 -11.43
CA LYS A 207 3.39 2.85 -12.02
C LYS A 207 3.22 1.58 -11.18
N PRO A 208 2.62 1.70 -9.98
CA PRO A 208 2.55 0.58 -9.05
C PRO A 208 1.60 -0.53 -9.54
N ALA A 209 0.64 -0.20 -10.41
CA ALA A 209 -0.26 -1.16 -11.04
C ALA A 209 0.44 -2.02 -12.09
N VAL A 210 0.25 -3.33 -11.98
CA VAL A 210 0.69 -4.33 -12.97
C VAL A 210 -0.54 -5.07 -13.48
N ARG A 211 -0.61 -5.29 -14.79
CA ARG A 211 -1.67 -6.05 -15.43
C ARG A 211 -1.18 -7.48 -15.65
N ILE A 212 -2.09 -8.45 -15.60
CA ILE A 212 -1.74 -9.84 -15.88
C ILE A 212 -1.12 -10.01 -17.29
N GLY A 213 -1.53 -9.17 -18.25
CA GLY A 213 -0.97 -9.14 -19.61
C GLY A 213 0.49 -8.66 -19.69
N ASP A 214 1.00 -8.03 -18.64
CA ASP A 214 2.40 -7.61 -18.54
C ASP A 214 3.32 -8.78 -18.16
N ALA A 215 2.76 -9.88 -17.62
CA ALA A 215 3.49 -11.10 -17.34
C ALA A 215 3.84 -11.84 -18.65
N LYS A 216 4.96 -11.45 -19.28
CA LYS A 216 5.39 -11.94 -20.59
C LYS A 216 5.57 -13.47 -20.63
N TRP A 217 6.00 -14.07 -19.54
CA TRP A 217 6.12 -15.53 -19.43
C TRP A 217 4.78 -16.28 -19.50
N LEU A 218 3.62 -15.60 -19.42
CA LEU A 218 2.30 -16.19 -19.66
C LEU A 218 1.84 -16.05 -21.11
N THR A 219 2.28 -15.02 -21.82
CA THR A 219 1.72 -14.61 -23.11
C THR A 219 2.64 -14.88 -24.30
N GLU A 220 3.95 -14.93 -24.07
CA GLU A 220 4.94 -15.20 -25.10
C GLU A 220 4.95 -16.69 -25.54
N ASP A 221 5.31 -16.90 -26.80
CA ASP A 221 5.61 -18.23 -27.36
C ASP A 221 6.97 -18.76 -26.86
N SER A 222 7.24 -20.04 -27.11
CA SER A 222 8.46 -20.71 -26.63
C SER A 222 9.75 -20.06 -27.15
N ALA A 223 9.74 -19.51 -28.38
CA ALA A 223 10.92 -18.90 -28.98
C ALA A 223 11.25 -17.53 -28.35
N ALA A 224 10.23 -16.71 -28.09
CA ALA A 224 10.36 -15.48 -27.34
C ALA A 224 10.76 -15.74 -25.88
N LEU A 225 10.12 -16.74 -25.25
CA LEU A 225 10.44 -17.14 -23.89
C LEU A 225 11.89 -17.64 -23.76
N GLN A 226 12.41 -18.36 -24.76
CA GLN A 226 13.81 -18.79 -24.80
C GLN A 226 14.79 -17.61 -24.86
N ARG A 227 14.49 -16.56 -25.63
CA ARG A 227 15.32 -15.34 -25.67
C ARG A 227 15.30 -14.64 -24.31
N ARG A 228 14.11 -14.48 -23.72
CA ARG A 228 13.94 -13.87 -22.39
C ARG A 228 14.65 -14.67 -21.30
N ALA A 229 14.56 -16.01 -21.34
CA ALA A 229 15.24 -16.89 -20.39
C ALA A 229 16.77 -16.71 -20.46
N LYS A 230 17.34 -16.63 -21.66
CA LYS A 230 18.77 -16.35 -21.85
C LYS A 230 19.16 -14.97 -21.32
N ALA A 231 18.36 -13.94 -21.56
CA ALA A 231 18.64 -12.58 -21.08
C ALA A 231 18.55 -12.47 -19.54
N THR A 232 17.66 -13.26 -18.91
CA THR A 232 17.35 -13.13 -17.49
C THR A 232 17.99 -14.19 -16.58
N VAL A 233 18.61 -15.25 -17.13
CA VAL A 233 19.31 -16.30 -16.34
C VAL A 233 20.38 -15.72 -15.41
N ARG A 234 21.01 -14.61 -15.81
CA ARG A 234 21.97 -13.88 -14.98
C ARG A 234 21.40 -13.48 -13.62
N TRP A 235 20.11 -13.15 -13.55
CA TRP A 235 19.44 -12.75 -12.32
C TRP A 235 19.23 -13.92 -11.36
N LEU A 236 18.95 -15.11 -11.88
CA LEU A 236 18.92 -16.33 -11.08
C LEU A 236 20.28 -16.57 -10.42
N LYS A 237 21.35 -16.54 -11.20
CA LYS A 237 22.72 -16.75 -10.70
C LYS A 237 23.16 -15.64 -9.73
N GLU A 238 22.81 -14.38 -10.01
CA GLU A 238 23.08 -13.25 -9.12
C GLU A 238 22.38 -13.44 -7.78
N GLY A 239 21.08 -13.73 -7.78
CA GLY A 239 20.30 -13.98 -6.55
C GLY A 239 20.90 -15.09 -5.70
N LEU A 240 21.32 -16.20 -6.32
CA LEU A 240 21.95 -17.32 -5.61
C LEU A 240 23.35 -16.97 -5.07
N ARG A 241 24.18 -16.26 -5.84
CA ARG A 241 25.48 -15.79 -5.37
C ARG A 241 25.33 -14.86 -4.17
N ARG A 242 24.36 -13.95 -4.22
CA ARG A 242 24.05 -13.03 -3.12
C ARG A 242 23.54 -13.76 -1.89
N PHE A 243 22.64 -14.73 -2.08
CA PHE A 243 22.18 -15.58 -0.98
C PHE A 243 23.34 -16.28 -0.27
N ASP A 244 24.25 -16.91 -1.02
CA ASP A 244 25.39 -17.61 -0.42
C ASP A 244 26.39 -16.64 0.24
N GLN A 245 26.62 -15.46 -0.32
CA GLN A 245 27.47 -14.41 0.28
C GLN A 245 26.90 -13.90 1.60
N GLU A 246 25.62 -13.53 1.63
CA GLU A 246 24.95 -13.03 2.83
C GLU A 246 24.82 -14.12 3.90
N LEU A 247 24.53 -15.36 3.51
CA LEU A 247 24.50 -16.50 4.42
C LEU A 247 25.87 -16.75 5.07
N ALA A 248 26.95 -16.66 4.28
CA ALA A 248 28.31 -16.78 4.80
C ALA A 248 28.66 -15.63 5.75
N ALA A 249 28.24 -14.40 5.44
CA ALA A 249 28.40 -13.25 6.31
C ALA A 249 27.65 -13.46 7.64
N ILE A 250 26.37 -13.87 7.61
CA ILE A 250 25.58 -14.18 8.82
C ILE A 250 26.26 -15.27 9.66
N GLN A 251 26.84 -16.29 9.02
CA GLN A 251 27.58 -17.32 9.74
C GLN A 251 28.84 -16.76 10.42
N GLN A 252 29.58 -15.89 9.75
CA GLN A 252 30.73 -15.20 10.33
C GLN A 252 30.31 -14.28 11.49
N GLU A 253 29.22 -13.54 11.33
CA GLU A 253 28.61 -12.73 12.39
C GLU A 253 28.27 -13.60 13.61
N ALA A 254 27.56 -14.71 13.39
CA ALA A 254 27.19 -15.64 14.45
C ALA A 254 28.41 -16.22 15.21
N THR A 255 29.51 -16.48 14.51
CA THR A 255 30.74 -17.00 15.12
C THR A 255 31.57 -15.94 15.82
N THR A 256 31.64 -14.72 15.29
CA THR A 256 32.56 -13.68 15.78
C THR A 256 31.92 -12.66 16.70
N GLY A 257 30.58 -12.52 16.68
CA GLY A 257 29.87 -11.44 17.36
C GLY A 257 30.07 -10.06 16.72
N VAL A 258 30.63 -10.01 15.50
CA VAL A 258 30.96 -8.77 14.79
C VAL A 258 30.16 -8.71 13.50
N ARG A 259 29.53 -7.55 13.22
CA ARG A 259 28.78 -7.32 11.97
C ARG A 259 29.70 -7.39 10.76
N VAL A 260 29.23 -8.04 9.70
CA VAL A 260 29.96 -8.21 8.44
C VAL A 260 29.18 -7.51 7.34
N ARG A 261 29.78 -6.46 6.76
CA ARG A 261 29.17 -5.74 5.65
C ARG A 261 29.33 -6.56 4.37
N VAL A 262 28.22 -6.78 3.68
CA VAL A 262 28.19 -7.30 2.31
C VAL A 262 27.83 -6.13 1.40
N GLU A 263 28.67 -5.82 0.42
CA GLU A 263 28.43 -4.70 -0.48
C GLU A 263 27.25 -4.98 -1.42
N HIS A 264 26.23 -4.13 -1.38
CA HIS A 264 25.13 -4.11 -2.33
C HIS A 264 24.76 -2.66 -2.68
N PRO A 265 24.54 -2.33 -3.97
CA PRO A 265 24.32 -0.95 -4.41
C PRO A 265 23.05 -0.30 -3.86
N HIS A 266 22.09 -1.11 -3.39
CA HIS A 266 20.77 -0.62 -2.98
C HIS A 266 20.34 -1.03 -1.57
N LEU A 267 21.16 -1.82 -0.85
CA LEU A 267 20.74 -2.37 0.43
C LEU A 267 21.92 -2.59 1.38
N ASP A 268 21.68 -2.33 2.67
CA ASP A 268 22.55 -2.77 3.75
C ASP A 268 21.70 -3.57 4.73
N SER A 269 21.65 -4.88 4.52
CA SER A 269 20.87 -5.82 5.32
C SER A 269 21.29 -5.81 6.81
N SER A 270 22.55 -5.44 7.12
CA SER A 270 23.02 -5.28 8.50
C SER A 270 22.49 -4.00 9.14
N SER A 271 22.42 -2.91 8.39
CA SER A 271 21.75 -1.68 8.85
C SER A 271 20.26 -1.91 9.08
N ASP A 272 19.57 -2.57 8.15
CA ASP A 272 18.14 -2.87 8.28
C ASP A 272 17.84 -3.76 9.49
N ALA A 273 18.63 -4.81 9.72
CA ALA A 273 18.50 -5.65 10.90
C ALA A 273 18.79 -4.89 12.21
N THR A 274 19.75 -3.96 12.19
CA THR A 274 20.03 -3.11 13.35
C THR A 274 18.83 -2.21 13.67
N ALA A 275 18.27 -1.55 12.66
CA ALA A 275 17.09 -0.72 12.81
C ALA A 275 15.87 -1.53 13.27
N TYR A 276 15.71 -2.77 12.80
CA TYR A 276 14.67 -3.68 13.30
C TYR A 276 14.82 -3.95 14.80
N VAL A 277 16.03 -4.27 15.26
CA VAL A 277 16.31 -4.49 16.70
C VAL A 277 16.00 -3.24 17.51
N VAL A 278 16.45 -2.07 17.07
CA VAL A 278 16.17 -0.80 17.79
C VAL A 278 14.67 -0.54 17.85
N GLY A 279 13.96 -0.73 16.73
CA GLY A 279 12.52 -0.49 16.62
C GLY A 279 11.64 -1.43 17.44
N HIS A 280 12.07 -2.69 17.63
CA HIS A 280 11.18 -3.75 18.16
C HIS A 280 11.65 -4.41 19.45
N TRP A 281 12.88 -4.14 19.91
CA TRP A 281 13.40 -4.76 21.14
C TRP A 281 12.48 -4.57 22.35
N PRO A 282 11.98 -3.34 22.67
CA PRO A 282 11.10 -3.16 23.82
C PRO A 282 9.87 -4.08 23.77
N ARG A 283 9.15 -4.09 22.64
CA ARG A 283 7.98 -4.95 22.41
C ARG A 283 8.32 -6.44 22.49
N LEU A 284 9.38 -6.89 21.83
CA LEU A 284 9.72 -8.32 21.76
C LEU A 284 10.25 -8.87 23.09
N SER A 285 10.78 -8.00 23.95
CA SER A 285 11.25 -8.35 25.30
C SER A 285 10.15 -8.28 26.37
N SER A 286 8.93 -7.87 26.04
CA SER A 286 7.83 -7.72 27.00
C SER A 286 7.28 -9.07 27.49
N ALA A 287 6.67 -9.06 28.68
CA ALA A 287 6.04 -10.25 29.24
C ALA A 287 4.83 -10.67 28.41
N ALA A 288 4.06 -9.70 27.90
CA ALA A 288 2.94 -9.94 27.00
C ALA A 288 3.37 -10.70 25.73
N THR A 289 4.42 -10.24 25.05
CA THR A 289 4.92 -10.92 23.85
C THR A 289 5.44 -12.33 24.17
N ALA A 290 6.17 -12.48 25.29
CA ALA A 290 6.68 -13.78 25.73
C ALA A 290 5.55 -14.78 26.03
N ALA A 291 4.42 -14.34 26.59
CA ALA A 291 3.27 -15.18 26.89
C ALA A 291 2.64 -15.83 25.64
N VAL A 292 2.74 -15.16 24.49
CA VAL A 292 2.24 -15.65 23.20
C VAL A 292 3.30 -16.42 22.45
N LEU A 293 4.44 -15.79 22.14
CA LEU A 293 5.43 -16.36 21.22
C LEU A 293 6.14 -17.59 21.80
N SER A 294 6.27 -17.71 23.12
CA SER A 294 6.84 -18.91 23.75
C SER A 294 5.96 -20.16 23.60
N LYS A 295 4.67 -19.99 23.26
CA LYS A 295 3.73 -21.08 22.97
C LYS A 295 3.53 -21.31 21.48
N ASP A 296 4.10 -20.45 20.64
CA ASP A 296 3.89 -20.50 19.21
C ASP A 296 4.86 -21.47 18.54
N THR A 297 4.34 -22.60 18.08
CA THR A 297 5.13 -23.62 17.38
C THR A 297 5.62 -23.18 15.99
N SER A 298 5.21 -22.01 15.51
CA SER A 298 5.66 -21.46 14.22
C SER A 298 6.95 -20.64 14.29
N VAL A 299 7.48 -20.34 15.49
CA VAL A 299 8.75 -19.62 15.66
C VAL A 299 9.91 -20.57 15.97
N PHE A 300 11.10 -20.22 15.50
CA PHE A 300 12.30 -21.01 15.72
C PHE A 300 12.97 -20.65 17.04
N GLN A 301 13.23 -21.65 17.88
CA GLN A 301 13.89 -21.46 19.18
C GLN A 301 15.44 -21.36 19.08
N SER A 302 16.00 -21.54 17.87
CA SER A 302 17.45 -21.55 17.62
C SER A 302 17.79 -20.91 16.28
N ILE A 303 18.81 -20.04 16.27
CA ILE A 303 19.35 -19.42 15.05
C ILE A 303 19.87 -20.48 14.07
N GLY A 304 20.46 -21.58 14.58
CA GLY A 304 20.96 -22.67 13.73
C GLY A 304 19.83 -23.41 13.01
N HIS A 305 18.74 -23.72 13.71
CA HIS A 305 17.55 -24.33 13.09
C HIS A 305 16.87 -23.37 12.11
N PHE A 306 16.77 -22.09 12.48
CA PHE A 306 16.18 -21.09 11.59
C PHE A 306 16.98 -20.92 10.30
N ARG A 307 18.31 -20.86 10.39
CA ARG A 307 19.21 -20.85 9.23
C ARG A 307 18.97 -22.06 8.33
N ALA A 308 18.95 -23.27 8.89
CA ALA A 308 18.72 -24.49 8.11
C ALA A 308 17.36 -24.47 7.40
N HIS A 309 16.32 -23.94 8.06
CA HIS A 309 15.01 -23.74 7.45
C HIS A 309 15.04 -22.73 6.29
N VAL A 310 15.76 -21.62 6.42
CA VAL A 310 15.91 -20.63 5.33
C VAL A 310 16.56 -21.26 4.10
N GLU A 311 17.64 -22.03 4.29
CA GLU A 311 18.31 -22.75 3.19
C GLU A 311 17.40 -23.79 2.55
N HIS A 312 16.65 -24.55 3.36
CA HIS A 312 15.67 -25.52 2.87
C HIS A 312 14.50 -24.85 2.14
N THR A 313 14.09 -23.66 2.57
CA THR A 313 13.02 -22.89 1.93
C THR A 313 13.42 -22.45 0.53
N LEU A 314 14.64 -21.94 0.36
CA LEU A 314 15.17 -21.63 -0.97
C LEU A 314 15.28 -22.89 -1.85
N ASP A 315 15.76 -23.99 -1.29
CA ASP A 315 15.86 -25.25 -2.02
C ASP A 315 14.49 -25.76 -2.50
N ARG A 316 13.48 -25.68 -1.62
CA ARG A 316 12.10 -26.00 -1.97
C ARG A 316 11.53 -25.08 -3.05
N LEU A 317 11.80 -23.78 -2.94
CA LEU A 317 11.39 -22.78 -3.94
C LEU A 317 11.90 -23.15 -5.33
N LEU A 318 13.11 -23.67 -5.45
CA LEU A 318 13.72 -23.98 -6.75
C LEU A 318 13.42 -25.40 -7.24
N PHE A 319 13.57 -26.41 -6.38
CA PHE A 319 13.74 -27.81 -6.81
C PHE A 319 12.66 -28.78 -6.32
N SER A 320 11.74 -28.36 -5.44
CA SER A 320 10.68 -29.24 -4.93
C SER A 320 9.34 -28.98 -5.60
N PRO A 321 8.64 -29.99 -6.13
CA PRO A 321 7.25 -29.83 -6.56
C PRO A 321 6.38 -29.31 -5.41
N LEU A 322 5.42 -28.44 -5.71
CA LEU A 322 4.54 -27.84 -4.70
C LEU A 322 3.10 -28.32 -4.91
N ALA A 323 2.60 -29.13 -3.98
CA ALA A 323 1.21 -29.57 -3.96
C ALA A 323 0.35 -28.59 -3.16
N LEU A 324 -0.67 -28.00 -3.80
CA LEU A 324 -1.64 -27.14 -3.15
C LEU A 324 -2.90 -27.93 -2.81
N SER A 325 -3.36 -27.81 -1.57
CA SER A 325 -4.66 -28.32 -1.13
C SER A 325 -5.43 -27.18 -0.45
N TRP A 326 -6.63 -26.88 -0.96
CA TRP A 326 -7.45 -25.77 -0.44
C TRP A 326 -7.92 -26.02 0.99
N GLU A 327 -8.16 -27.27 1.33
CA GLU A 327 -8.53 -27.69 2.68
C GLU A 327 -7.36 -27.50 3.66
N GLN A 328 -6.16 -27.91 3.25
CA GLN A 328 -4.94 -27.67 4.05
C GLN A 328 -4.65 -26.19 4.24
N TRP A 329 -4.77 -25.39 3.17
CA TRP A 329 -4.62 -23.95 3.25
C TRP A 329 -5.63 -23.35 4.22
N ARG A 330 -6.92 -23.70 4.11
CA ARG A 330 -7.98 -23.17 4.98
C ARG A 330 -7.68 -23.38 6.46
N ARG A 331 -7.24 -24.59 6.84
CA ARG A 331 -6.84 -24.93 8.21
C ARG A 331 -5.62 -24.14 8.68
N ALA A 332 -4.60 -24.05 7.84
CA ALA A 332 -3.39 -23.31 8.17
C ALA A 332 -3.66 -21.80 8.29
N ALA A 333 -4.55 -21.26 7.44
CA ALA A 333 -4.96 -19.87 7.45
C ALA A 333 -5.76 -19.51 8.70
N SER A 334 -6.70 -20.34 9.15
CA SER A 334 -7.44 -20.07 10.39
C SER A 334 -6.52 -20.08 11.62
N ALA A 335 -5.53 -20.98 11.67
CA ALA A 335 -4.50 -20.94 12.70
C ALA A 335 -3.65 -19.67 12.67
N ARG A 336 -3.28 -19.18 11.47
CA ARG A 336 -2.56 -17.89 11.35
C ARG A 336 -3.42 -16.70 11.78
N ILE A 337 -4.71 -16.68 11.46
CA ILE A 337 -5.62 -15.63 11.91
C ILE A 337 -5.70 -15.59 13.44
N LEU A 338 -5.83 -16.73 14.10
CA LEU A 338 -5.81 -16.78 15.57
C LEU A 338 -4.46 -16.30 16.15
N ARG A 339 -3.33 -16.70 15.55
CA ARG A 339 -2.01 -16.20 15.94
C ARG A 339 -1.91 -14.68 15.78
N ASP A 340 -2.42 -14.11 14.69
CA ASP A 340 -2.46 -12.66 14.47
C ASP A 340 -3.26 -11.95 15.56
N TRP A 341 -4.44 -12.47 15.93
CA TRP A 341 -5.23 -11.88 17.02
C TRP A 341 -4.49 -11.90 18.36
N LEU A 342 -3.83 -13.01 18.70
CA LEU A 342 -3.02 -13.11 19.92
C LEU A 342 -1.83 -12.14 19.90
N ARG A 343 -1.12 -12.04 18.76
CA ARG A 343 0.02 -11.12 18.58
C ARG A 343 -0.44 -9.65 18.62
N ARG A 344 -1.58 -9.32 18.02
CA ARG A 344 -2.18 -7.98 18.11
C ARG A 344 -2.55 -7.61 19.54
N LEU A 345 -3.00 -8.57 20.36
CA LEU A 345 -3.29 -8.31 21.76
C LEU A 345 -2.03 -7.98 22.58
N THR A 346 -0.83 -8.43 22.15
CA THR A 346 0.41 -8.04 22.83
C THR A 346 0.71 -6.55 22.67
N LEU A 347 0.14 -5.87 21.66
CA LEU A 347 0.29 -4.43 21.43
C LEU A 347 -0.41 -3.56 22.48
N PHE A 348 -1.17 -4.14 23.40
CA PHE A 348 -1.72 -3.43 24.57
C PHE A 348 -0.75 -3.41 25.77
N GLY A 349 0.49 -3.86 25.60
CA GLY A 349 1.48 -3.85 26.67
C GLY A 349 1.28 -4.95 27.71
N ASP A 350 2.04 -4.86 28.79
CA ASP A 350 2.00 -5.84 29.89
C ASP A 350 0.70 -5.72 30.71
N GLU A 351 -0.05 -4.62 30.58
CA GLU A 351 -1.38 -4.46 31.19
C GLU A 351 -2.39 -5.51 30.70
N ALA A 352 -2.21 -6.04 29.48
CA ALA A 352 -3.08 -7.06 28.92
C ALA A 352 -2.71 -8.50 29.37
N LEU A 353 -1.64 -8.69 30.15
CA LEU A 353 -1.05 -10.00 30.44
C LEU A 353 -2.04 -10.97 31.12
N ASP A 354 -2.83 -10.49 32.08
CA ASP A 354 -3.79 -11.30 32.83
C ASP A 354 -4.88 -11.91 31.93
N VAL A 355 -5.22 -11.22 30.84
CA VAL A 355 -6.18 -11.70 29.83
C VAL A 355 -5.47 -12.54 28.76
N LEU A 356 -4.29 -12.09 28.34
CA LEU A 356 -3.52 -12.68 27.25
C LEU A 356 -2.98 -14.08 27.58
N ALA A 357 -2.39 -14.27 28.76
CA ALA A 357 -1.75 -15.54 29.12
C ALA A 357 -2.74 -16.72 29.15
N PRO A 358 -3.95 -16.59 29.73
CA PRO A 358 -4.99 -17.62 29.63
C PRO A 358 -5.42 -17.90 28.19
N LEU A 359 -5.62 -16.86 27.37
CA LEU A 359 -6.01 -17.03 25.96
C LEU A 359 -4.93 -17.76 25.16
N ALA A 360 -3.66 -17.36 25.31
CA ALA A 360 -2.53 -18.01 24.66
C ALA A 360 -2.39 -19.48 25.09
N GLN A 361 -2.60 -19.79 26.38
CA GLN A 361 -2.60 -21.16 26.88
C GLN A 361 -3.73 -22.00 26.26
N GLN A 362 -4.94 -21.44 26.17
CA GLN A 362 -6.08 -22.13 25.56
C GLN A 362 -5.90 -22.34 24.05
N ALA A 363 -5.18 -21.43 23.38
CA ALA A 363 -4.94 -21.48 21.94
C ALA A 363 -3.92 -22.55 21.53
N ALA A 364 -3.04 -22.97 22.44
CA ALA A 364 -1.99 -23.94 22.14
C ALA A 364 -2.54 -25.25 21.53
N ALA A 365 -3.55 -25.85 22.16
CA ALA A 365 -4.11 -27.13 21.68
C ALA A 365 -4.80 -27.03 20.30
N PRO A 366 -5.72 -26.06 20.04
CA PRO A 366 -6.27 -25.87 18.70
C PRO A 366 -5.22 -25.60 17.62
N LEU A 367 -4.17 -24.84 17.95
CA LEU A 367 -3.08 -24.54 17.00
C LEU A 367 -2.23 -25.77 16.67
N GLU A 368 -2.00 -26.66 17.63
CA GLU A 368 -1.31 -27.95 17.41
C GLU A 368 -2.14 -28.91 16.54
N LEU A 369 -3.46 -28.97 16.78
CA LEU A 369 -4.37 -29.87 16.07
C LEU A 369 -4.51 -29.55 14.57
N VAL A 370 -4.08 -28.36 14.12
CA VAL A 370 -4.02 -28.02 12.68
C VAL A 370 -3.10 -28.96 11.90
N GLY A 371 -2.00 -29.41 12.51
CA GLY A 371 -1.12 -30.42 11.92
C GLY A 371 -1.81 -31.78 11.75
N ALA A 372 -2.79 -32.07 12.60
CA ALA A 372 -3.64 -33.27 12.54
C ALA A 372 -4.86 -33.11 11.62
N GLY A 373 -4.98 -31.98 10.90
CA GLY A 373 -6.07 -31.73 9.97
C GLY A 373 -7.34 -31.14 10.58
N VAL A 374 -7.26 -30.59 11.80
CA VAL A 374 -8.38 -29.86 12.44
C VAL A 374 -8.33 -28.38 12.08
N GLU A 375 -9.47 -27.77 11.82
CA GLU A 375 -9.58 -26.34 11.59
C GLU A 375 -9.84 -25.59 12.90
N VAL A 376 -9.25 -24.39 13.06
CA VAL A 376 -9.59 -23.49 14.17
C VAL A 376 -10.95 -22.83 13.91
N ASP A 377 -11.87 -22.94 14.87
CA ASP A 377 -13.15 -22.22 14.85
C ASP A 377 -12.94 -20.74 15.23
N LEU A 378 -12.80 -19.89 14.23
CA LEU A 378 -12.59 -18.46 14.42
C LEU A 378 -13.79 -17.76 15.06
N GLY A 379 -15.02 -18.26 14.88
CA GLY A 379 -16.22 -17.69 15.47
C GLY A 379 -16.26 -17.93 16.97
N GLU A 380 -15.94 -19.16 17.41
CA GLU A 380 -15.78 -19.49 18.82
C GLU A 380 -14.69 -18.63 19.48
N TRP A 381 -13.53 -18.48 18.81
CA TRP A 381 -12.46 -17.63 19.32
C TRP A 381 -12.84 -16.17 19.39
N GLN A 382 -13.56 -15.63 18.40
CA GLN A 382 -14.06 -14.26 18.46
C GLN A 382 -14.95 -14.04 19.70
N GLN A 383 -15.82 -15.01 20.04
CA GLN A 383 -16.63 -14.94 21.26
C GLN A 383 -15.75 -15.00 22.52
N ARG A 384 -14.75 -15.88 22.57
CA ARG A 384 -13.81 -15.96 23.70
C ARG A 384 -13.05 -14.65 23.93
N PHE A 385 -12.60 -14.00 22.86
CA PHE A 385 -11.99 -12.67 22.97
C PHE A 385 -13.01 -11.66 23.52
N GLN A 386 -14.24 -11.62 23.01
CA GLN A 386 -15.29 -10.72 23.52
C GLN A 386 -15.59 -10.93 25.01
N ASP A 387 -15.68 -12.18 25.45
CA ASP A 387 -15.92 -12.50 26.85
C ASP A 387 -14.76 -12.07 27.76
N ALA A 388 -13.52 -12.15 27.26
CA ALA A 388 -12.33 -11.89 28.05
C ALA A 388 -11.94 -10.39 28.15
N MET A 389 -12.20 -9.58 27.11
CA MET A 389 -11.78 -8.17 27.06
C MET A 389 -12.89 -7.17 26.68
N GLY A 390 -14.12 -7.66 26.53
CA GLY A 390 -15.27 -6.86 26.08
C GLY A 390 -15.29 -6.61 24.57
N THR A 391 -16.49 -6.30 24.07
CA THR A 391 -16.78 -6.18 22.62
C THR A 391 -15.90 -5.16 21.90
N ARG A 392 -15.61 -4.02 22.54
CA ARG A 392 -14.86 -2.92 21.91
C ARG A 392 -13.42 -3.31 21.61
N ILE A 393 -12.70 -3.86 22.59
CA ILE A 393 -11.29 -4.25 22.42
C ILE A 393 -11.19 -5.47 21.51
N ALA A 394 -12.06 -6.47 21.72
CA ALA A 394 -12.11 -7.66 20.88
C ALA A 394 -12.34 -7.31 19.39
N ARG A 395 -13.22 -6.34 19.08
CA ARG A 395 -13.42 -5.86 17.71
C ARG A 395 -12.14 -5.25 17.13
N LYS A 396 -11.43 -4.39 17.86
CA LYS A 396 -10.16 -3.80 17.41
C LYS A 396 -9.09 -4.87 17.12
N VAL A 397 -8.98 -5.87 17.98
CA VAL A 397 -8.03 -6.97 17.82
C VAL A 397 -8.39 -7.86 16.62
N THR A 398 -9.65 -8.24 16.49
CA THR A 398 -10.10 -9.20 15.46
C THR A 398 -10.25 -8.58 14.07
N ALA A 399 -10.40 -7.26 13.97
CA ALA A 399 -10.41 -6.51 12.72
C ALA A 399 -9.01 -6.39 12.09
N ASN A 400 -8.51 -7.53 11.63
CA ASN A 400 -7.14 -7.68 11.16
C ASN A 400 -6.94 -7.33 9.67
N GLY A 401 -8.00 -6.91 8.98
CA GLY A 401 -7.94 -6.50 7.58
C GLY A 401 -7.83 -7.64 6.57
N VAL A 402 -8.09 -8.89 6.97
CA VAL A 402 -8.16 -10.00 6.02
C VAL A 402 -9.48 -9.96 5.27
N VAL A 403 -9.42 -9.67 3.97
CA VAL A 403 -10.60 -9.55 3.08
C VAL A 403 -10.75 -10.87 2.30
N HIS A 404 -11.23 -11.93 2.97
CA HIS A 404 -11.53 -13.22 2.35
C HIS A 404 -12.68 -13.94 3.09
N PRO A 405 -13.51 -14.78 2.45
CA PRO A 405 -14.62 -15.51 3.10
C PRO A 405 -14.25 -16.49 4.24
N ILE A 406 -12.97 -16.68 4.58
CA ILE A 406 -12.58 -17.38 5.83
C ILE A 406 -12.41 -16.42 7.01
N ALA A 407 -12.52 -15.11 6.79
CA ALA A 407 -12.01 -14.12 7.71
C ALA A 407 -13.08 -13.36 8.49
N ALA A 408 -12.57 -12.86 9.62
CA ALA A 408 -13.12 -11.99 10.64
C ALA A 408 -13.98 -10.83 10.10
N PRO A 409 -14.83 -10.21 10.94
CA PRO A 409 -15.48 -8.96 10.57
C PRO A 409 -14.44 -7.89 10.22
N LEU A 410 -14.52 -7.34 9.01
CA LEU A 410 -13.83 -6.10 8.66
C LEU A 410 -14.31 -4.99 9.58
N ASP A 411 -13.39 -4.19 10.12
CA ASP A 411 -13.78 -2.97 10.80
C ASP A 411 -14.08 -1.89 9.76
N CYS A 412 -15.36 -1.81 9.41
CA CYS A 412 -15.84 -0.76 8.53
C CYS A 412 -15.58 0.63 9.13
N GLY A 413 -15.38 0.79 10.44
CA GLY A 413 -15.04 2.07 11.05
C GLY A 413 -13.71 2.62 10.57
N ALA A 414 -12.64 1.82 10.60
CA ALA A 414 -11.32 2.24 10.12
C ALA A 414 -11.34 2.58 8.62
N LEU A 415 -12.05 1.78 7.81
CA LEU A 415 -12.19 2.07 6.38
C LEU A 415 -13.11 3.28 6.11
N VAL A 416 -14.13 3.53 6.95
CA VAL A 416 -14.96 4.75 6.88
C VAL A 416 -14.11 5.98 7.12
N GLU A 417 -13.25 5.99 8.14
CA GLU A 417 -12.33 7.11 8.40
C GLU A 417 -11.33 7.29 7.26
N SER A 418 -10.90 6.18 6.66
CA SER A 418 -10.05 6.20 5.45
C SER A 418 -10.76 6.88 4.28
N VAL A 419 -12.01 6.51 3.98
CA VAL A 419 -12.82 7.16 2.94
C VAL A 419 -13.12 8.63 3.30
N ARG A 420 -13.37 8.94 4.58
CA ARG A 420 -13.59 10.31 5.06
C ARG A 420 -12.42 11.23 4.73
N SER A 421 -11.20 10.71 4.84
CA SER A 421 -9.97 11.50 4.61
C SER A 421 -9.79 11.94 3.14
N VAL A 422 -10.40 11.23 2.18
CA VAL A 422 -10.26 11.51 0.74
C VAL A 422 -11.51 12.05 0.08
N THR A 423 -12.70 11.72 0.62
CA THR A 423 -14.00 12.10 0.05
C THR A 423 -14.99 12.47 1.15
N PRO A 424 -14.69 13.49 1.98
CA PRO A 424 -15.52 13.82 3.15
C PRO A 424 -16.96 14.18 2.79
N GLY A 425 -17.18 14.93 1.71
CA GLY A 425 -18.48 15.32 1.18
C GLY A 425 -19.28 14.13 0.67
N LEU A 426 -18.69 13.24 -0.15
CA LEU A 426 -19.37 12.03 -0.60
C LEU A 426 -19.76 11.11 0.57
N LEU A 427 -18.84 10.94 1.54
CA LEU A 427 -19.12 10.12 2.71
C LEU A 427 -20.27 10.71 3.54
N ARG A 428 -20.25 12.03 3.76
CA ARG A 428 -21.33 12.74 4.47
C ARG A 428 -22.67 12.60 3.75
N TYR A 429 -22.66 12.68 2.42
CA TYR A 429 -23.84 12.42 1.60
C TYR A 429 -24.39 11.00 1.86
N TRP A 430 -23.54 9.98 1.90
CA TRP A 430 -23.97 8.63 2.26
C TRP A 430 -24.45 8.48 3.70
N GLU A 431 -23.85 9.19 4.66
CA GLU A 431 -24.28 9.19 6.06
C GLU A 431 -25.72 9.69 6.21
N ILE A 432 -26.06 10.82 5.60
CA ILE A 432 -27.40 11.41 5.71
C ILE A 432 -28.44 10.52 5.01
N GLN A 433 -28.04 9.80 3.96
CA GLN A 433 -28.87 8.81 3.28
C GLN A 433 -28.95 7.46 4.03
N GLY A 434 -28.25 7.28 5.15
CA GLY A 434 -28.19 6.00 5.87
C GLY A 434 -27.49 4.88 5.09
N ARG A 435 -26.64 5.23 4.12
CA ARG A 435 -25.96 4.31 3.20
C ARG A 435 -24.45 4.17 3.45
N CYS A 436 -23.86 4.95 4.35
CA CYS A 436 -22.41 4.99 4.58
C CYS A 436 -21.79 3.60 4.85
N GLU A 437 -22.23 2.90 5.90
CA GLU A 437 -21.67 1.58 6.24
C GLU A 437 -21.91 0.54 5.14
N PRO A 438 -23.13 0.37 4.56
CA PRO A 438 -23.34 -0.54 3.44
C PRO A 438 -22.44 -0.25 2.23
N MET A 439 -22.22 1.03 1.91
CA MET A 439 -21.39 1.44 0.77
C MET A 439 -19.92 1.10 1.00
N VAL A 440 -19.38 1.49 2.15
CA VAL A 440 -17.97 1.20 2.50
C VAL A 440 -17.74 -0.30 2.63
N ARG A 441 -18.70 -1.04 3.21
CA ARG A 441 -18.62 -2.51 3.27
C ARG A 441 -18.62 -3.13 1.88
N THR A 442 -19.45 -2.65 0.97
CA THR A 442 -19.49 -3.14 -0.42
C THR A 442 -18.17 -2.86 -1.14
N PHE A 443 -17.59 -1.67 -0.93
CA PHE A 443 -16.27 -1.32 -1.45
C PHE A 443 -15.18 -2.25 -0.87
N ALA A 444 -15.24 -2.52 0.43
CA ALA A 444 -14.25 -3.34 1.13
C ALA A 444 -14.15 -4.78 0.58
N TYR A 445 -15.25 -5.32 0.07
CA TYR A 445 -15.30 -6.64 -0.56
C TYR A 445 -15.16 -6.62 -2.08
N SER A 446 -14.99 -5.43 -2.68
CA SER A 446 -14.82 -5.29 -4.11
C SER A 446 -13.37 -5.55 -4.53
N PRO A 447 -13.13 -6.00 -5.78
CA PRO A 447 -11.77 -6.14 -6.30
C PRO A 447 -11.02 -4.80 -6.33
N TRP A 448 -11.74 -3.68 -6.46
CA TRP A 448 -11.20 -2.32 -6.53
C TRP A 448 -10.42 -1.92 -5.28
N LEU A 449 -10.76 -2.46 -4.10
CA LEU A 449 -9.96 -2.21 -2.89
C LEU A 449 -8.51 -2.66 -3.09
N PHE A 450 -8.29 -3.75 -3.82
CA PHE A 450 -6.97 -4.33 -4.04
C PHE A 450 -6.20 -3.72 -5.20
N ASP A 451 -6.72 -2.72 -5.90
CA ASP A 451 -5.94 -2.10 -6.96
C ASP A 451 -4.76 -1.31 -6.40
N ARG A 452 -3.65 -1.32 -7.13
CA ARG A 452 -2.45 -0.55 -6.78
C ARG A 452 -2.62 0.90 -7.20
N ALA A 453 -3.41 1.65 -6.43
CA ALA A 453 -3.70 3.05 -6.68
C ALA A 453 -4.06 3.79 -5.38
N PRO A 454 -3.94 5.12 -5.34
CA PRO A 454 -4.54 5.95 -4.29
C PRO A 454 -6.00 5.55 -4.01
N LEU A 455 -6.44 5.69 -2.76
CA LEU A 455 -7.79 5.30 -2.32
C LEU A 455 -8.87 5.98 -3.16
N ILE A 456 -8.68 7.25 -3.50
CA ILE A 456 -9.60 8.03 -4.33
C ILE A 456 -9.80 7.41 -5.73
N ASP A 457 -8.74 6.93 -6.37
CA ASP A 457 -8.80 6.32 -7.71
C ASP A 457 -9.49 4.95 -7.68
N ARG A 458 -9.31 4.21 -6.58
CA ARG A 458 -10.02 2.95 -6.34
C ARG A 458 -11.50 3.17 -6.10
N LEU A 459 -11.85 4.19 -5.32
CA LEU A 459 -13.24 4.60 -5.12
C LEU A 459 -13.88 5.05 -6.45
N ASN A 460 -13.15 5.80 -7.27
CA ASN A 460 -13.59 6.18 -8.62
C ASN A 460 -13.94 4.96 -9.46
N SER A 461 -13.03 3.99 -9.52
CA SER A 461 -13.25 2.75 -10.28
C SER A 461 -14.45 1.96 -9.74
N PHE A 462 -14.55 1.83 -8.42
CA PHE A 462 -15.69 1.19 -7.76
C PHE A 462 -17.03 1.87 -8.07
N MET A 463 -17.06 3.20 -8.11
CA MET A 463 -18.27 3.98 -8.36
C MET A 463 -18.68 3.97 -9.83
N ASN A 464 -17.72 3.90 -10.75
CA ASN A 464 -17.99 3.77 -12.19
C ASN A 464 -18.53 2.38 -12.57
N ASP A 465 -18.15 1.35 -11.82
CA ASP A 465 -18.55 -0.04 -12.06
C ASP A 465 -19.97 -0.38 -11.58
N ARG A 466 -20.61 0.56 -10.88
CA ARG A 466 -21.93 0.36 -10.28
C ARG A 466 -22.92 1.40 -10.77
N THR A 467 -24.20 1.13 -10.54
CA THR A 467 -25.26 2.13 -10.76
C THR A 467 -25.24 3.16 -9.64
N SER A 468 -24.36 4.15 -9.78
CA SER A 468 -24.27 5.30 -8.87
C SER A 468 -25.09 6.49 -9.38
N SER A 469 -25.51 7.35 -8.46
CA SER A 469 -26.22 8.58 -8.84
C SER A 469 -25.25 9.57 -9.48
N ALA A 470 -25.76 10.46 -10.34
CA ALA A 470 -24.92 11.49 -10.96
C ALA A 470 -24.28 12.42 -9.92
N ILE A 471 -24.97 12.69 -8.81
CA ILE A 471 -24.42 13.48 -7.69
C ILE A 471 -23.23 12.76 -7.06
N GLU A 472 -23.32 11.45 -6.80
CA GLU A 472 -22.23 10.68 -6.19
C GLU A 472 -20.97 10.70 -7.08
N VAL A 473 -21.13 10.50 -8.38
CA VAL A 473 -20.00 10.47 -9.33
C VAL A 473 -19.34 11.84 -9.46
N VAL A 474 -20.13 12.91 -9.52
CA VAL A 474 -19.60 14.27 -9.66
C VAL A 474 -18.99 14.78 -8.36
N LEU A 475 -19.58 14.49 -7.19
CA LEU A 475 -18.96 14.80 -5.90
C LEU A 475 -17.59 14.12 -5.76
N LEU A 476 -17.53 12.82 -6.07
CA LEU A 476 -16.27 12.07 -6.04
C LEU A 476 -15.22 12.67 -6.97
N SER A 477 -15.61 12.99 -8.21
CA SER A 477 -14.71 13.58 -9.21
C SER A 477 -14.22 14.97 -8.78
N PHE A 478 -15.09 15.76 -8.16
CA PHE A 478 -14.77 17.07 -7.62
C PHE A 478 -13.72 16.94 -6.49
N GLU A 479 -13.99 16.12 -5.47
CA GLU A 479 -13.07 15.90 -4.35
C GLU A 479 -11.73 15.30 -4.80
N ALA A 480 -11.76 14.36 -5.76
CA ALA A 480 -10.55 13.82 -6.37
C ALA A 480 -9.70 14.91 -7.04
N SER A 481 -10.35 15.85 -7.73
CA SER A 481 -9.65 16.98 -8.34
C SER A 481 -8.99 17.83 -7.26
N LEU A 482 -9.68 18.12 -6.15
CA LEU A 482 -9.11 18.93 -5.06
C LEU A 482 -7.85 18.30 -4.43
N LEU A 483 -7.80 16.97 -4.31
CA LEU A 483 -6.62 16.27 -3.80
C LEU A 483 -5.40 16.43 -4.72
N THR A 484 -5.60 16.53 -6.03
CA THR A 484 -4.48 16.66 -6.99
C THR A 484 -3.91 18.08 -7.10
N LEU A 485 -4.60 19.09 -6.55
CA LEU A 485 -4.22 20.50 -6.66
C LEU A 485 -3.12 20.95 -5.69
N ARG A 486 -2.59 20.05 -4.84
CA ARG A 486 -1.61 20.36 -3.78
C ARG A 486 -0.17 20.62 -4.29
N THR A 487 -0.01 21.09 -5.51
CA THR A 487 1.33 21.44 -6.02
C THR A 487 1.56 22.92 -5.71
N GLU A 488 2.48 23.22 -4.79
CA GLU A 488 2.86 24.60 -4.44
C GLU A 488 3.50 25.29 -5.67
N ASP A 489 3.08 26.53 -5.94
CA ASP A 489 3.73 27.43 -6.90
C ASP A 489 4.51 28.48 -6.10
N ASP A 490 5.66 28.06 -5.54
CA ASP A 490 6.54 28.90 -4.71
C ASP A 490 6.86 30.25 -5.38
N GLN A 491 6.89 30.29 -6.71
CA GLN A 491 7.16 31.52 -7.46
C GLN A 491 5.98 32.49 -7.44
N ALA A 492 4.75 32.00 -7.50
CA ALA A 492 3.56 32.86 -7.45
C ALA A 492 3.31 33.38 -6.03
N GLU A 493 3.41 32.52 -5.01
CA GLU A 493 3.14 32.90 -3.62
C GLU A 493 4.11 33.95 -3.06
N HIS A 494 5.35 33.99 -3.56
CA HIS A 494 6.35 35.00 -3.16
C HIS A 494 6.27 36.32 -3.93
N LEU A 495 5.64 36.34 -5.12
CA LEU A 495 5.58 37.52 -5.98
C LEU A 495 4.26 38.28 -5.89
N PHE A 496 3.24 37.70 -5.27
CA PHE A 496 1.94 38.33 -5.14
C PHE A 496 1.90 39.25 -3.93
N THR A 497 1.33 40.44 -4.09
CA THR A 497 0.98 41.27 -2.94
C THR A 497 0.00 40.50 -2.04
N PRO A 498 0.25 40.41 -0.71
CA PRO A 498 -0.67 39.75 0.21
C PRO A 498 -2.10 40.28 0.06
N ALA A 499 -3.11 39.42 0.15
CA ALA A 499 -4.50 39.82 -0.05
C ALA A 499 -4.94 41.00 0.85
N SER A 500 -4.35 41.12 2.05
CA SER A 500 -4.58 42.24 2.98
C SER A 500 -4.00 43.59 2.55
N GLU A 501 -3.09 43.59 1.58
CA GLU A 501 -2.36 44.77 1.08
C GLU A 501 -2.83 45.20 -0.32
N ILE A 502 -3.69 44.40 -0.96
CA ILE A 502 -4.29 44.74 -2.25
C ILE A 502 -5.19 45.98 -2.08
N PRO A 503 -5.01 47.05 -2.88
CA PRO A 503 -5.83 48.24 -2.77
C PRO A 503 -7.30 47.94 -3.05
N VAL A 504 -8.18 48.34 -2.13
CA VAL A 504 -9.63 48.25 -2.30
C VAL A 504 -10.21 49.42 -3.09
N GLU A 505 -9.44 50.50 -3.27
CA GLU A 505 -9.82 51.63 -4.11
C GLU A 505 -9.46 51.36 -5.58
N PRO A 506 -10.44 51.39 -6.51
CA PRO A 506 -10.21 51.06 -7.92
C PRO A 506 -9.08 51.87 -8.57
N GLU A 507 -8.92 53.14 -8.18
CA GLU A 507 -7.90 54.03 -8.74
C GLU A 507 -6.48 53.57 -8.41
N LYS A 508 -6.25 53.10 -7.17
CA LYS A 508 -4.94 52.58 -6.74
C LYS A 508 -4.69 51.18 -7.29
N PHE A 509 -5.73 50.36 -7.35
CA PHE A 509 -5.61 49.02 -7.91
C PHE A 509 -5.22 49.06 -9.40
N ALA A 510 -5.72 50.05 -10.14
CA ALA A 510 -5.37 50.26 -11.54
C ALA A 510 -3.87 50.50 -11.79
N GLU A 511 -3.09 50.86 -10.76
CA GLU A 511 -1.63 51.08 -10.84
C GLU A 511 -0.81 49.77 -10.73
N GLY A 512 -1.44 48.61 -10.92
CA GLY A 512 -0.77 47.30 -10.93
C GLY A 512 -1.03 46.47 -12.18
N VAL A 513 -0.45 45.27 -12.17
CA VAL A 513 -0.70 44.23 -13.17
C VAL A 513 -1.29 42.98 -12.50
N ILE A 514 -2.05 42.23 -13.28
CA ILE A 514 -2.67 40.97 -12.89
C ILE A 514 -1.91 39.83 -13.54
N VAL A 515 -1.61 38.81 -12.74
CA VAL A 515 -0.91 37.61 -13.16
C VAL A 515 -1.73 36.38 -12.77
N ARG A 516 -1.84 35.40 -13.67
CA ARG A 516 -2.47 34.12 -13.36
C ARG A 516 -1.60 33.29 -12.41
N HIS A 517 -2.20 32.71 -11.37
CA HIS A 517 -1.56 31.67 -10.56
C HIS A 517 -1.50 30.34 -11.35
N ARG A 518 -0.34 29.70 -11.46
CA ARG A 518 -0.21 28.47 -12.27
C ARG A 518 -0.75 27.23 -11.57
N GLY A 519 -0.78 27.24 -10.24
CA GLY A 519 -1.39 26.19 -9.42
C GLY A 519 -2.92 26.10 -9.47
N PHE A 520 -3.61 26.91 -10.30
CA PHE A 520 -5.05 26.80 -10.51
C PHE A 520 -5.40 26.12 -11.84
N ASP A 521 -6.36 25.21 -11.75
CA ASP A 521 -6.98 24.51 -12.87
C ASP A 521 -8.46 24.86 -13.03
N VAL A 522 -8.95 24.69 -14.26
CA VAL A 522 -10.38 24.85 -14.57
C VAL A 522 -11.08 23.50 -14.39
N LEU A 523 -11.86 23.38 -13.32
CA LEU A 523 -12.73 22.23 -13.07
C LEU A 523 -14.05 22.41 -13.82
N ARG A 524 -14.39 21.48 -14.71
CA ARG A 524 -15.67 21.47 -15.43
C ARG A 524 -16.55 20.35 -14.90
N LEU A 525 -17.64 20.72 -14.26
CA LEU A 525 -18.54 19.78 -13.60
C LEU A 525 -19.84 19.65 -14.41
N PRO A 526 -20.27 18.42 -14.77
CA PRO A 526 -21.52 18.21 -15.52
C PRO A 526 -22.78 18.48 -14.68
N LEU A 527 -22.62 18.58 -13.36
CA LEU A 527 -23.62 19.05 -12.40
C LEU A 527 -22.92 19.96 -11.41
N ASP A 528 -23.55 21.08 -11.04
CA ASP A 528 -23.02 21.91 -9.99
C ASP A 528 -23.27 21.26 -8.62
N VAL A 529 -22.21 20.67 -8.09
CA VAL A 529 -22.16 20.03 -6.77
C VAL A 529 -21.38 20.86 -5.75
N VAL A 530 -20.81 22.01 -6.11
CA VAL A 530 -19.97 22.79 -5.17
C VAL A 530 -20.82 23.33 -4.00
N PRO A 531 -22.00 23.94 -4.22
CA PRO A 531 -22.90 24.34 -3.12
C PRO A 531 -23.45 23.15 -2.32
N ILE A 532 -23.55 21.96 -2.93
CA ILE A 532 -23.92 20.73 -2.21
C ILE A 532 -22.78 20.34 -1.28
N HIS A 533 -21.55 20.26 -1.80
CA HIS A 533 -20.35 19.93 -1.04
C HIS A 533 -20.16 20.90 0.14
N GLU A 534 -20.23 22.21 -0.10
CA GLU A 534 -20.13 23.22 0.96
C GLU A 534 -21.17 23.00 2.08
N ARG A 535 -22.44 22.78 1.71
CA ARG A 535 -23.51 22.52 2.69
C ARG A 535 -23.28 21.24 3.47
N LEU A 536 -22.81 20.17 2.82
CA LEU A 536 -22.47 18.91 3.48
C LEU A 536 -21.33 19.12 4.50
N MET A 537 -20.29 19.85 4.11
CA MET A 537 -19.15 20.18 4.98
C MET A 537 -19.53 21.11 6.13
N ALA A 538 -20.52 21.98 5.94
CA ALA A 538 -21.14 22.80 7.00
C ALA A 538 -22.06 21.99 7.93
N GLY A 539 -22.25 20.69 7.69
CA GLY A 539 -23.07 19.80 8.51
C GLY A 539 -24.56 19.82 8.19
N ASN A 540 -24.98 20.50 7.13
CA ASN A 540 -26.39 20.59 6.74
C ASN A 540 -26.94 19.23 6.28
N THR A 541 -28.21 18.96 6.61
CA THR A 541 -28.94 17.77 6.18
C THR A 541 -29.83 17.98 4.97
N ASP A 542 -30.07 19.24 4.61
CA ASP A 542 -30.72 19.65 3.36
C ASP A 542 -29.69 20.33 2.45
N TRP A 543 -29.42 19.72 1.31
CA TRP A 543 -28.48 20.21 0.30
C TRP A 543 -29.16 20.61 -1.00
N GLY A 544 -30.49 20.53 -1.10
CA GLY A 544 -31.23 20.87 -2.32
C GLY A 544 -30.87 20.05 -3.57
N PRO A 545 -31.45 20.37 -4.73
CA PRO A 545 -31.07 19.75 -6.00
C PRO A 545 -29.69 20.23 -6.46
N PRO A 546 -28.94 19.42 -7.23
CA PRO A 546 -27.74 19.88 -7.90
C PRO A 546 -28.09 20.96 -8.93
N GLY A 547 -27.21 21.94 -9.09
CA GLY A 547 -27.35 22.92 -10.16
C GLY A 547 -27.02 22.32 -11.53
N SER A 548 -27.23 23.12 -12.58
CA SER A 548 -26.79 22.78 -13.94
C SER A 548 -25.27 22.68 -14.02
N ALA A 549 -24.74 22.17 -15.14
CA ALA A 549 -23.30 22.14 -15.39
C ALA A 549 -22.65 23.51 -15.11
N ALA A 550 -21.50 23.50 -14.45
CA ALA A 550 -20.78 24.68 -14.00
C ALA A 550 -19.26 24.48 -14.15
N SER A 551 -18.52 25.59 -14.12
CA SER A 551 -17.06 25.58 -14.16
C SER A 551 -16.51 26.37 -12.98
N TYR A 552 -15.37 25.92 -12.45
CA TYR A 552 -14.70 26.52 -11.29
C TYR A 552 -13.20 26.65 -11.57
N LEU A 553 -12.57 27.66 -11.01
CA LEU A 553 -11.13 27.72 -10.81
C LEU A 553 -10.85 27.11 -9.45
N ALA A 554 -9.95 26.14 -9.39
CA ALA A 554 -9.52 25.54 -8.13
C ALA A 554 -8.01 25.43 -8.06
N GLY A 555 -7.42 25.75 -6.91
CA GLY A 555 -5.98 25.70 -6.69
C GLY A 555 -5.64 25.70 -5.20
N PHE A 556 -4.40 25.30 -4.87
CA PHE A 556 -3.87 25.35 -3.51
C PHE A 556 -3.08 26.65 -3.31
N VAL A 557 -3.47 27.45 -2.32
CA VAL A 557 -2.85 28.74 -1.96
C VAL A 557 -2.89 28.92 -0.45
N SER A 558 -1.78 29.39 0.13
CA SER A 558 -1.71 29.71 1.57
C SER A 558 -2.18 28.56 2.47
N GLU A 559 -1.68 27.36 2.22
CA GLU A 559 -2.03 26.12 2.95
C GLU A 559 -3.50 25.66 2.81
N SER A 560 -4.27 26.23 1.87
CA SER A 560 -5.69 25.92 1.69
C SER A 560 -6.08 25.73 0.22
N VAL A 561 -7.16 24.99 -0.05
CA VAL A 561 -7.70 24.86 -1.41
C VAL A 561 -8.77 25.93 -1.61
N ALA A 562 -8.56 26.81 -2.59
CA ALA A 562 -9.54 27.79 -3.03
C ALA A 562 -10.35 27.22 -4.20
N VAL A 563 -11.67 27.45 -4.21
CA VAL A 563 -12.58 27.06 -5.29
C VAL A 563 -13.48 28.25 -5.62
N VAL A 564 -13.31 28.83 -6.80
CA VAL A 564 -14.02 30.05 -7.22
C VAL A 564 -14.83 29.76 -8.48
N PRO A 565 -16.09 30.24 -8.59
CA PRO A 565 -16.86 30.07 -9.81
C PRO A 565 -16.13 30.65 -11.03
N CYS A 566 -16.12 29.91 -12.14
CA CYS A 566 -15.47 30.27 -13.39
C CYS A 566 -16.52 30.31 -14.52
N PRO A 567 -17.45 31.28 -14.50
CA PRO A 567 -18.38 31.46 -15.61
C PRO A 567 -17.61 31.80 -16.90
N PRO A 568 -18.24 31.69 -18.10
CA PRO A 568 -17.56 31.85 -19.38
C PRO A 568 -16.75 33.15 -19.53
N PHE A 569 -17.19 34.25 -18.90
CA PHE A 569 -16.48 35.53 -18.94
C PHE A 569 -15.21 35.55 -18.06
N VAL A 570 -15.21 34.86 -16.91
CA VAL A 570 -14.01 34.65 -16.09
C VAL A 570 -13.04 33.73 -16.81
N LEU A 571 -13.54 32.65 -17.43
CA LEU A 571 -12.71 31.75 -18.23
C LEU A 571 -12.01 32.48 -19.39
N ALA A 572 -12.69 33.40 -20.06
CA ALA A 572 -12.09 34.21 -21.12
C ALA A 572 -10.95 35.11 -20.60
N LEU A 573 -11.10 35.69 -19.40
CA LEU A 573 -10.02 36.43 -18.74
C LEU A 573 -8.86 35.48 -18.37
N TRP A 574 -9.17 34.31 -17.81
CA TRP A 574 -8.20 33.29 -17.41
C TRP A 574 -7.33 32.83 -18.58
N ASP A 575 -7.97 32.53 -19.72
CA ASP A 575 -7.30 32.13 -20.95
C ASP A 575 -6.41 33.25 -21.49
N ARG A 576 -6.84 34.52 -21.35
CA ARG A 576 -6.02 35.67 -21.74
C ARG A 576 -4.77 35.81 -20.86
N LEU A 577 -4.90 35.65 -19.55
CA LEU A 577 -3.77 35.71 -18.61
C LEU A 577 -2.75 34.59 -18.85
N ALA A 578 -3.14 33.48 -19.49
CA ALA A 578 -2.21 32.44 -19.91
C ALA A 578 -1.17 32.94 -20.95
N HIS A 579 -1.45 34.05 -21.64
CA HIS A 579 -0.53 34.68 -22.60
C HIS A 579 0.38 35.75 -21.98
N GLY A 580 0.22 36.06 -20.68
CA GLY A 580 1.06 37.00 -19.94
C GLY A 580 0.27 37.94 -19.03
N PRO A 581 0.97 38.74 -18.20
CA PRO A 581 0.35 39.73 -17.34
C PRO A 581 -0.45 40.77 -18.15
N ILE A 582 -1.51 41.31 -17.55
CA ILE A 582 -2.28 42.43 -18.12
C ILE A 582 -2.43 43.53 -17.07
N SER A 583 -2.70 44.77 -17.50
CA SER A 583 -2.97 45.84 -16.54
C SER A 583 -4.23 45.54 -15.73
N ALA A 584 -4.23 45.91 -14.44
CA ALA A 584 -5.38 45.69 -13.57
C ALA A 584 -6.65 46.39 -14.08
N ASN A 585 -6.50 47.60 -14.62
CA ASN A 585 -7.60 48.32 -15.25
C ASN A 585 -8.17 47.59 -16.47
N ASP A 586 -7.33 47.04 -17.35
CA ASP A 586 -7.80 46.26 -18.51
C ASP A 586 -8.57 45.01 -18.05
N ALA A 587 -8.09 44.33 -17.00
CA ALA A 587 -8.76 43.16 -16.44
C ALA A 587 -10.18 43.50 -15.97
N VAL A 588 -10.34 44.59 -15.20
CA VAL A 588 -11.65 45.09 -14.73
C VAL A 588 -12.55 45.46 -15.90
N GLN A 589 -12.04 46.15 -16.92
CA GLN A 589 -12.82 46.53 -18.09
C GLN A 589 -13.29 45.31 -18.91
N ILE A 590 -12.44 44.30 -19.07
CA ILE A 590 -12.80 43.04 -19.75
C ILE A 590 -13.98 42.37 -19.06
N LEU A 591 -13.91 42.21 -17.73
CA LEU A 591 -15.01 41.59 -16.98
C LEU A 591 -16.27 42.46 -16.98
N THR A 592 -16.12 43.78 -16.80
CA THR A 592 -17.25 44.72 -16.81
C THR A 592 -18.00 44.68 -18.14
N ALA A 593 -17.28 44.70 -19.26
CA ALA A 593 -17.87 44.61 -20.59
C ALA A 593 -18.58 43.25 -20.82
N ALA A 594 -17.97 42.15 -20.36
CA ALA A 594 -18.57 40.83 -20.50
C ALA A 594 -19.87 40.70 -19.67
N LEU A 595 -19.89 41.22 -18.45
CA LEU A 595 -21.06 41.18 -17.55
C LEU A 595 -22.30 41.89 -18.11
N GLN A 596 -22.15 42.88 -19.01
CA GLN A 596 -23.28 43.56 -19.66
C GLN A 596 -24.14 42.61 -20.52
N SER A 597 -23.56 41.48 -20.94
CA SER A 597 -24.21 40.48 -21.80
C SER A 597 -24.71 39.24 -21.06
N VAL A 598 -24.54 39.21 -19.74
CA VAL A 598 -24.72 38.03 -18.90
C VAL A 598 -25.94 38.21 -17.98
N PRO A 599 -26.83 37.20 -17.84
CA PRO A 599 -27.95 37.25 -16.91
C PRO A 599 -27.52 37.53 -15.46
N SER A 600 -28.23 38.40 -14.75
CA SER A 600 -27.85 38.89 -13.40
C SER A 600 -27.75 37.79 -12.33
N ASP A 601 -28.41 36.66 -12.52
CA ASP A 601 -28.35 35.47 -11.65
C ASP A 601 -27.03 34.70 -11.77
N THR A 602 -26.25 34.93 -12.83
CA THR A 602 -24.94 34.27 -13.06
C THR A 602 -23.74 35.13 -12.66
N THR A 603 -23.97 36.36 -12.18
CA THR A 603 -22.90 37.30 -11.81
C THR A 603 -22.56 37.29 -10.32
N LEU A 604 -23.29 36.50 -9.52
CA LEU A 604 -23.23 36.54 -8.04
C LEU A 604 -23.52 37.93 -7.45
N GLY A 605 -24.13 38.84 -8.24
CA GLY A 605 -24.33 40.23 -7.84
C GLY A 605 -23.06 41.09 -7.89
N LEU A 606 -21.95 40.58 -8.42
CA LEU A 606 -20.68 41.30 -8.54
C LEU A 606 -20.59 42.04 -9.88
N ASP A 607 -20.00 43.24 -9.85
CA ASP A 607 -19.55 43.94 -11.05
C ASP A 607 -18.13 43.48 -11.46
N GLY A 608 -17.57 44.06 -12.53
CA GLY A 608 -16.25 43.64 -13.02
C GLY A 608 -15.14 43.89 -12.00
N TRP A 609 -15.31 44.89 -11.13
CA TRP A 609 -14.37 45.18 -10.04
C TRP A 609 -14.48 44.13 -8.93
N GLY A 610 -15.70 43.81 -8.49
CA GLY A 610 -15.97 42.78 -7.49
C GLY A 610 -15.43 41.42 -7.89
N TRP A 611 -15.54 41.04 -9.17
CA TRP A 611 -14.96 39.79 -9.66
C TRP A 611 -13.43 39.77 -9.64
N ILE A 612 -12.76 40.88 -9.98
CA ILE A 612 -11.30 40.94 -9.88
C ILE A 612 -10.86 40.80 -8.42
N LEU A 613 -11.53 41.49 -7.49
CA LEU A 613 -11.23 41.36 -6.07
C LEU A 613 -11.43 39.92 -5.58
N GLU A 614 -12.52 39.26 -5.94
CA GLU A 614 -12.77 37.86 -5.57
C GLU A 614 -11.66 36.92 -6.08
N LEU A 615 -11.23 37.09 -7.34
CA LEU A 615 -10.15 36.30 -7.93
C LEU A 615 -8.78 36.59 -7.27
N CYS A 616 -8.54 37.83 -6.84
CA CYS A 616 -7.35 38.19 -6.08
C CYS A 616 -7.38 37.61 -4.65
N MET A 617 -8.51 37.75 -3.95
CA MET A 617 -8.67 37.28 -2.56
C MET A 617 -8.59 35.77 -2.43
N SER A 618 -9.04 35.04 -3.46
CA SER A 618 -8.89 33.59 -3.55
C SER A 618 -7.49 33.13 -3.94
N GLY A 619 -6.61 34.04 -4.39
CA GLY A 619 -5.29 33.72 -4.90
C GLY A 619 -5.26 33.16 -6.32
N ALA A 620 -6.40 33.07 -7.01
CA ALA A 620 -6.46 32.60 -8.39
C ALA A 620 -5.63 33.50 -9.32
N ILE A 621 -5.63 34.80 -9.06
CA ILE A 621 -4.77 35.77 -9.73
C ILE A 621 -4.02 36.59 -8.69
N GLY A 622 -2.76 36.92 -8.99
CA GLY A 622 -1.96 37.86 -8.22
C GLY A 622 -2.09 39.27 -8.74
N TRP A 623 -2.03 40.25 -7.83
CA TRP A 623 -1.81 41.65 -8.16
C TRP A 623 -0.37 42.04 -7.78
N ILE A 624 0.29 42.79 -8.66
CA ILE A 624 1.65 43.28 -8.47
C ILE A 624 1.66 44.78 -8.78
N PRO A 625 2.11 45.66 -7.87
CA PRO A 625 2.19 47.08 -8.13
C PRO A 625 3.22 47.37 -9.22
N LEU A 626 2.92 48.29 -10.15
CA LEU A 626 3.85 48.66 -11.22
C LEU A 626 5.19 49.20 -10.70
N VAL A 627 5.21 49.78 -9.50
CA VAL A 627 6.41 50.34 -8.85
C VAL A 627 7.44 49.25 -8.50
N GLU A 628 7.01 48.01 -8.28
CA GLU A 628 7.89 46.89 -7.92
C GLU A 628 8.48 46.15 -9.13
N LEU A 629 7.95 46.38 -10.33
CA LEU A 629 8.42 45.71 -11.55
C LEU A 629 9.68 46.34 -12.15
N GLY A 630 10.16 47.46 -11.61
CA GLY A 630 11.25 48.25 -12.18
C GLY A 630 10.84 48.89 -13.51
N GLU A 631 11.40 50.06 -13.85
CA GLU A 631 11.31 50.53 -15.25
C GLU A 631 11.99 49.49 -16.17
N PRO A 632 11.43 49.23 -17.36
CA PRO A 632 11.80 48.10 -18.23
C PRO A 632 13.28 48.01 -18.62
#